data_AF-A0A8J0SFK3-F1
#
_entry.id   AF-A0A8J0SFK3-F1
#
_cell.length_a   1.000
_cell.length_b   1.000
_cell.length_c   1.000
_cell.angle_alpha   90.00
_cell.angle_beta   90.00
_cell.angle_gamma   90.00
#
_symmetry.space_group_name_H-M   'P 1'
#
loop_
_entity.id
_entity.type
_entity.pdbx_description
1 polymer ?
#
loop_
_entity_poly.entity_id
_entity_poly.type
_entity_poly.pdbx_seq_one_letter_code
_entity_poly.pdbx_strand_id
1 'polypeptide(L)'
;MWLKPEEVLLKNALRLWVTQKSNEYFILQKRRGHGDSTAKFTGRLVGALDAVLDSNARVAPFRILLQVPGSQVYSAIACGATVEEITQHWEWLEQNLLHTLSVFDNKEDISNFVKGKVKGLIAEETSSKLAEQEEDPEKFRDALVKFESRFNFSEAEKLVTFYSCCCWKGRVPRQGWLYLSINHICFYSFFLGKELKLVIPWVDIQKLERASNVLMADIIIVTTHEKEREFSMFLDINEVFRIMEQLADVAVRRLLDNEVFELDPNLQEPTQITKRDLEARAQNGFFQALFKLPRKEKLHEVVDCCLWTPFIRCHTAGKIYTSDRYLCFASKEDGLCNVVIPLKEVVSVEKMEDTSLLPNPIIISIRHQMAFQFIELKDRDSLVNGLLYRLQEISSSTLSARHNDLKFRQDCFGNMNIMVNQSEDGNEKEKPSLNAEALMAMFHQTGTESPDAGMSREQIKERLWNDHFAEYGRSVCMFRTEKIQKLVAMGIPESLRGELWLVFSDAVTEMASHPGYYGRLVEESMGKCCLANEEIERDLHRSLPEHPAFQNETGIAALRRVLTAYAYRNPKIGYCQSMNILTSVLLLYAKEEEAFWLLVAVCERMLPDYFNHRVIGAQVDQSVFEELIKERLPELAEHITDLSTLASISLSWFLTLFISIMPLQSAVNVVDCFFYDGIKAIFQIGLAILDATAVELCNSKDDGQALMILSRFLEHVKNEESPLPPIGNLHSLLNNEQEVYPVTDIADLIRDSYEKFGNNSVEQIEHLRCKHRIRVLQNHEETTKQNVLRVVAPDVSFVHEELADLYDMYKREHLISCYWEGISSTLERHDPSRPYAQQYKIDSQQFKNLFRLCSPWTCEAHTEVLAERIFRLLDENVDGLIEFKAFACCLDIMYYGEMNEKIKFLYRLHIPPALSENDQDCQSPLKGPLLSTTRPLKISKTNGEKKDYQKQLKQMLKDLAKEKEKNAEKELPKMTQREFIQFCKTLYSLFHEDPEENDLYQSIATVTTLLLQIGEVGLRSSSSGSTSEEFPTVDQQNEASTSDQDSVFSDAVKSPSSSLSEPDWVISFEHILASLLTEQSLVNFFEKPLDLKCKLEAVKLNPYSLKTNCMGTVPSGLHS
;
A
#
# COMPACT_ATOMS: atom_id res chain seq x y z
N MET A 1 14.12 -8.82 34.75
CA MET A 1 12.80 -9.45 34.51
C MET A 1 12.45 -10.40 35.66
N TRP A 2 11.19 -10.40 36.10
CA TRP A 2 10.65 -11.40 37.04
C TRP A 2 10.45 -12.76 36.35
N LEU A 3 10.70 -13.86 37.07
CA LEU A 3 10.57 -15.22 36.55
C LEU A 3 9.45 -15.98 37.22
N LYS A 4 8.78 -16.86 36.47
CA LYS A 4 7.91 -17.88 37.07
C LYS A 4 8.76 -18.68 38.07
N PRO A 5 8.32 -18.84 39.33
CA PRO A 5 9.10 -19.54 40.34
C PRO A 5 9.34 -21.02 39.98
N GLU A 6 10.52 -21.33 39.47
CA GLU A 6 10.93 -22.69 39.11
C GLU A 6 11.97 -23.22 40.09
N GLU A 7 11.85 -24.48 40.48
CA GLU A 7 12.73 -25.11 41.47
C GLU A 7 14.12 -25.38 40.88
N VAL A 8 15.15 -24.97 41.63
CA VAL A 8 16.55 -25.10 41.24
C VAL A 8 17.32 -25.81 42.35
N LEU A 9 18.06 -26.85 41.96
CA LEU A 9 18.97 -27.55 42.87
C LEU A 9 20.28 -26.76 43.01
N LEU A 10 20.62 -26.33 44.22
CA LEU A 10 21.84 -25.55 44.47
C LEU A 10 23.13 -26.41 44.45
N LYS A 11 22.99 -27.74 44.60
CA LYS A 11 24.10 -28.71 44.48
C LYS A 11 24.36 -29.10 43.02
N ASN A 12 24.75 -28.15 42.19
CA ASN A 12 25.34 -28.49 40.89
C ASN A 12 26.82 -28.86 41.09
N ALA A 13 27.20 -30.07 40.67
CA ALA A 13 28.56 -30.63 40.77
C ALA A 13 29.67 -29.75 40.13
N LEU A 14 29.30 -28.71 39.39
CA LEU A 14 30.19 -27.85 38.60
C LEU A 14 30.39 -26.41 39.16
N ARG A 15 29.75 -26.02 40.29
CA ARG A 15 29.87 -24.67 40.92
C ARG A 15 29.86 -23.49 39.92
N LEU A 16 28.83 -23.42 39.06
CA LEU A 16 28.72 -22.44 37.96
C LEU A 16 28.25 -21.04 38.39
N TRP A 17 27.76 -20.88 39.62
CA TRP A 17 27.18 -19.65 40.15
C TRP A 17 27.92 -19.18 41.40
N VAL A 18 28.08 -17.86 41.54
CA VAL A 18 28.69 -17.17 42.67
C VAL A 18 27.65 -16.27 43.32
N THR A 19 27.38 -16.48 44.61
CA THR A 19 26.52 -15.58 45.37
C THR A 19 27.19 -14.22 45.53
N GLN A 20 26.51 -13.14 45.14
CA GLN A 20 26.97 -11.77 45.33
C GLN A 20 26.33 -11.09 46.54
N LYS A 21 25.02 -11.30 46.73
CA LYS A 21 24.25 -10.81 47.89
C LYS A 21 23.31 -11.91 48.36
N SER A 22 23.01 -11.94 49.65
CA SER A 22 22.02 -12.84 50.23
C SER A 22 21.42 -12.23 51.49
N ASN A 23 20.14 -12.46 51.72
CA ASN A 23 19.46 -12.20 52.98
C ASN A 23 18.75 -13.49 53.44
N GLU A 24 17.88 -13.39 54.45
CA GLU A 24 17.20 -14.56 55.03
C GLU A 24 16.32 -15.33 54.02
N TYR A 25 15.76 -14.63 53.02
CA TYR A 25 14.78 -15.19 52.10
C TYR A 25 15.22 -15.21 50.63
N PHE A 26 16.27 -14.46 50.26
CA PHE A 26 16.66 -14.26 48.87
C PHE A 26 18.17 -14.38 48.68
N ILE A 27 18.59 -14.95 47.56
CA ILE A 27 19.99 -15.04 47.13
C ILE A 27 20.14 -14.45 45.74
N LEU A 28 20.97 -13.43 45.59
CA LEU A 28 21.42 -12.91 44.30
C LEU A 28 22.72 -13.59 43.87
N GLN A 29 22.69 -14.21 42.70
CA GLN A 29 23.82 -14.96 42.15
C GLN A 29 24.24 -14.40 40.80
N LYS A 30 25.56 -14.38 40.57
CA LYS A 30 26.22 -14.08 39.30
C LYS A 30 26.86 -15.35 38.73
N ARG A 31 26.80 -15.52 37.41
CA ARG A 31 27.41 -16.66 36.70
C ARG A 31 28.95 -16.54 36.66
N ARG A 32 29.68 -17.63 36.93
CA ARG A 32 31.16 -17.66 36.82
C ARG A 32 31.60 -17.44 35.37
N GLY A 33 32.58 -16.56 35.16
CA GLY A 33 33.17 -16.28 33.84
C GLY A 33 32.49 -15.16 33.05
N HIS A 34 31.42 -14.55 33.58
CA HIS A 34 30.80 -13.37 32.98
C HIS A 34 31.52 -12.09 33.46
N GLY A 35 32.26 -11.43 32.56
CA GLY A 35 32.92 -10.13 32.82
C GLY A 35 34.34 -10.18 33.41
N ASP A 36 34.95 -11.35 33.61
CA ASP A 36 36.35 -11.46 34.06
C ASP A 36 37.30 -11.66 32.86
N SER A 37 38.20 -10.70 32.63
CA SER A 37 39.18 -10.71 31.53
C SER A 37 40.31 -11.74 31.68
N THR A 38 40.37 -12.46 32.81
CA THR A 38 41.51 -13.30 33.21
C THR A 38 41.30 -14.82 33.11
N ALA A 39 40.08 -15.32 32.83
CA ALA A 39 39.80 -16.78 32.81
C ALA A 39 39.38 -17.32 31.42
N LYS A 40 40.33 -17.44 30.49
CA LYS A 40 40.05 -17.69 29.05
C LYS A 40 39.69 -19.14 28.66
N PHE A 41 39.92 -20.15 29.50
CA PHE A 41 39.71 -21.56 29.11
C PHE A 41 38.50 -22.25 29.76
N THR A 42 38.17 -21.93 31.01
CA THR A 42 37.03 -22.53 31.72
C THR A 42 35.68 -21.94 31.30
N GLY A 43 35.62 -20.67 30.87
CA GLY A 43 34.39 -20.01 30.41
C GLY A 43 33.82 -20.54 29.07
N ARG A 44 34.67 -21.08 28.19
CA ARG A 44 34.25 -21.59 26.86
C ARG A 44 33.65 -23.00 26.89
N LEU A 45 34.06 -23.85 27.84
CA LEU A 45 33.54 -25.21 27.99
C LEU A 45 32.16 -25.23 28.68
N VAL A 46 31.92 -24.31 29.61
CA VAL A 46 30.62 -24.17 30.28
C VAL A 46 29.54 -23.72 29.30
N GLY A 47 29.83 -22.72 28.44
CA GLY A 47 28.86 -22.20 27.48
C GLY A 47 28.45 -23.18 26.37
N ALA A 48 29.23 -24.23 26.11
CA ALA A 48 28.88 -25.27 25.13
C ALA A 48 28.05 -26.41 25.76
N LEU A 49 28.22 -26.69 27.05
CA LEU A 49 27.45 -27.69 27.80
C LEU A 49 26.03 -27.23 28.13
N ASP A 50 25.82 -25.92 28.34
CA ASP A 50 24.49 -25.33 28.59
C ASP A 50 23.55 -25.36 27.37
N ALA A 51 24.09 -25.36 26.14
CA ALA A 51 23.26 -25.42 24.93
C ALA A 51 22.61 -26.78 24.70
N VAL A 52 23.06 -27.83 25.41
CA VAL A 52 22.61 -29.22 25.24
C VAL A 52 21.70 -29.68 26.40
N LEU A 53 21.72 -29.00 27.56
CA LEU A 53 21.09 -29.51 28.78
C LEU A 53 19.89 -28.71 29.31
N ASP A 54 19.58 -27.52 28.79
CA ASP A 54 18.32 -26.84 29.15
C ASP A 54 17.78 -26.00 27.97
N SER A 55 16.61 -26.39 27.45
CA SER A 55 16.03 -25.89 26.20
C SER A 55 15.28 -24.56 26.35
N ASN A 56 15.17 -24.00 27.56
CA ASN A 56 14.43 -22.78 27.82
C ASN A 56 15.36 -21.68 28.34
N ALA A 57 15.44 -20.59 27.57
CA ALA A 57 16.07 -19.31 27.89
C ALA A 57 17.60 -19.28 28.00
N ARG A 58 18.21 -18.37 27.23
CA ARG A 58 19.56 -17.86 27.50
C ARG A 58 19.61 -17.41 28.95
N VAL A 59 20.43 -18.06 29.76
CA VAL A 59 20.47 -17.76 31.18
C VAL A 59 21.16 -16.41 31.37
N ALA A 60 20.38 -15.39 31.73
CA ALA A 60 20.90 -14.08 32.08
C ALA A 60 22.00 -14.22 33.16
N PRO A 61 23.08 -13.43 33.09
CA PRO A 61 24.26 -13.59 33.95
C PRO A 61 23.98 -13.39 35.43
N PHE A 62 22.86 -12.74 35.78
CA PHE A 62 22.41 -12.54 37.15
C PHE A 62 21.04 -13.17 37.39
N ARG A 63 20.84 -13.71 38.58
CA ARG A 63 19.55 -14.25 39.03
C ARG A 63 19.31 -14.03 40.52
N ILE A 64 18.05 -13.93 40.90
CA ILE A 64 17.60 -13.94 42.30
C ILE A 64 16.83 -15.24 42.56
N LEU A 65 17.22 -15.93 43.61
CA LEU A 65 16.57 -17.14 44.10
C LEU A 65 15.82 -16.84 45.40
N LEU A 66 14.61 -17.35 45.53
CA LEU A 66 13.89 -17.49 46.79
C LEU A 66 14.48 -18.69 47.54
N GLN A 67 14.93 -18.44 48.76
CA GLN A 67 15.38 -19.42 49.74
C GLN A 67 14.46 -19.36 50.94
N VAL A 68 13.91 -20.49 51.36
CA VAL A 68 13.16 -20.56 52.63
C VAL A 68 14.07 -21.19 53.69
N PRO A 69 14.28 -20.56 54.87
CA PRO A 69 15.16 -21.09 55.91
C PRO A 69 14.83 -22.54 56.32
N GLY A 70 15.78 -23.45 56.05
CA GLY A 70 15.65 -24.89 56.33
C GLY A 70 15.15 -25.75 55.17
N SER A 71 14.76 -25.16 54.03
CA SER A 71 14.48 -25.90 52.78
C SER A 71 15.75 -26.13 51.97
N GLN A 72 15.88 -27.31 51.34
CA GLN A 72 16.96 -27.58 50.38
C GLN A 72 16.61 -27.16 48.93
N VAL A 73 15.37 -26.73 48.72
CA VAL A 73 14.82 -26.34 47.42
C VAL A 73 14.79 -24.83 47.32
N TYR A 74 15.33 -24.30 46.24
CA TYR A 74 15.35 -22.88 45.92
C TYR A 74 14.47 -22.64 44.70
N SER A 75 13.85 -21.48 44.58
CA SER A 75 13.10 -21.13 43.37
C SER A 75 13.69 -19.90 42.69
N ALA A 76 13.97 -19.96 41.39
CA ALA A 76 14.39 -18.78 40.64
C ALA A 76 13.20 -17.86 40.43
N ILE A 77 13.31 -16.59 40.84
CA ILE A 77 12.18 -15.64 40.83
C ILE A 77 12.45 -14.36 40.05
N ALA A 78 13.71 -14.07 39.70
CA ALA A 78 14.07 -12.96 38.82
C ALA A 78 15.43 -13.22 38.15
N CYS A 79 15.66 -12.59 37.00
CA CYS A 79 16.95 -12.58 36.31
C CYS A 79 17.24 -11.20 35.67
N GLY A 80 18.51 -10.93 35.41
CA GLY A 80 18.97 -9.64 34.87
C GLY A 80 20.16 -9.81 33.95
N ALA A 81 20.18 -9.03 32.86
CA ALA A 81 21.27 -8.99 31.90
C ALA A 81 22.44 -8.15 32.41
N THR A 82 22.12 -7.11 33.19
CA THR A 82 23.06 -6.17 33.78
C THR A 82 23.00 -6.21 35.32
N VAL A 83 24.00 -5.63 35.99
CA VAL A 83 24.03 -5.55 37.47
C VAL A 83 22.95 -4.59 37.95
N GLU A 84 22.74 -3.52 37.20
CA GLU A 84 21.80 -2.45 37.47
C GLU A 84 20.36 -2.98 37.50
N GLU A 85 19.96 -3.74 36.46
CA GLU A 85 18.63 -4.38 36.37
C GLU A 85 18.35 -5.32 37.54
N ILE A 86 19.29 -6.23 37.85
CA ILE A 86 19.05 -7.21 38.92
C ILE A 86 19.07 -6.56 40.30
N THR A 87 19.78 -5.44 40.45
CA THR A 87 19.82 -4.69 41.72
C THR A 87 18.50 -3.97 41.97
N GLN A 88 17.83 -3.44 40.94
CA GLN A 88 16.48 -2.88 41.08
C GLN A 88 15.47 -3.92 41.57
N HIS A 89 15.48 -5.14 40.99
CA HIS A 89 14.62 -6.24 41.45
C HIS A 89 14.94 -6.66 42.88
N TRP A 90 16.23 -6.67 43.26
CA TRP A 90 16.67 -6.96 44.63
C TRP A 90 16.13 -5.92 45.63
N GLU A 91 16.31 -4.64 45.34
CA GLU A 91 15.85 -3.53 46.19
C GLU A 91 14.32 -3.55 46.35
N TRP A 92 13.60 -3.87 45.27
CA TRP A 92 12.14 -4.00 45.33
C TRP A 92 11.71 -5.11 46.30
N LEU A 93 12.34 -6.30 46.24
CA LEU A 93 12.04 -7.40 47.18
C LEU A 93 12.34 -7.02 48.63
N GLU A 94 13.44 -6.30 48.84
CA GLU A 94 13.90 -5.89 50.16
C GLU A 94 12.96 -4.87 50.81
N GLN A 95 12.53 -3.86 50.04
CA GLN A 95 11.62 -2.82 50.52
C GLN A 95 10.19 -3.33 50.71
N ASN A 96 9.69 -4.11 49.75
CA ASN A 96 8.25 -4.42 49.68
C ASN A 96 7.87 -5.74 50.35
N LEU A 97 8.76 -6.75 50.37
CA LEU A 97 8.42 -8.08 50.88
C LEU A 97 9.11 -8.41 52.20
N LEU A 98 10.37 -8.01 52.42
CA LEU A 98 11.19 -8.51 53.54
C LEU A 98 10.51 -8.35 54.92
N HIS A 99 9.92 -7.20 55.19
CA HIS A 99 9.22 -6.92 56.46
C HIS A 99 7.97 -7.79 56.63
N THR A 100 7.21 -8.02 55.54
CA THR A 100 6.00 -8.85 55.57
C THR A 100 6.34 -10.33 55.72
N LEU A 101 7.42 -10.80 55.10
CA LEU A 101 7.85 -12.20 55.19
C LEU A 101 8.22 -12.62 56.61
N SER A 102 8.74 -11.68 57.41
CA SER A 102 9.09 -11.92 58.83
C SER A 102 7.89 -12.16 59.76
N VAL A 103 6.67 -11.86 59.30
CA VAL A 103 5.42 -12.02 60.06
C VAL A 103 4.84 -13.43 59.92
N PHE A 104 5.25 -14.18 58.89
CA PHE A 104 4.71 -15.51 58.64
C PHE A 104 5.41 -16.57 59.51
N ASP A 105 4.63 -17.32 60.28
CA ASP A 105 5.13 -18.44 61.10
C ASP A 105 5.32 -19.74 60.30
N ASN A 106 4.57 -19.90 59.19
CA ASN A 106 4.58 -21.08 58.34
C ASN A 106 5.42 -20.87 57.07
N LYS A 107 6.37 -21.80 56.86
CA LYS A 107 7.36 -21.77 55.78
C LYS A 107 6.76 -21.99 54.39
N GLU A 108 5.69 -22.77 54.28
CA GLU A 108 4.98 -22.97 53.00
C GLU A 108 4.20 -21.71 52.60
N ASP A 109 3.65 -20.99 53.57
CA ASP A 109 2.90 -19.75 53.34
C ASP A 109 3.81 -18.63 52.84
N ILE A 110 5.04 -18.53 53.36
CA ILE A 110 6.09 -17.64 52.84
C ILE A 110 6.35 -17.91 51.36
N SER A 111 6.58 -19.19 51.02
CA SER A 111 6.84 -19.60 49.63
C SER A 111 5.67 -19.27 48.72
N ASN A 112 4.45 -19.64 49.11
CA ASN A 112 3.24 -19.41 48.33
C ASN A 112 2.93 -17.91 48.18
N PHE A 113 3.13 -17.11 49.22
CA PHE A 113 2.93 -15.67 49.19
C PHE A 113 3.90 -14.98 48.23
N VAL A 114 5.20 -15.29 48.31
CA VAL A 114 6.21 -14.73 47.39
C VAL A 114 5.92 -15.18 45.96
N LYS A 115 5.64 -16.48 45.75
CA LYS A 115 5.28 -17.00 44.42
C LYS A 115 4.03 -16.32 43.86
N GLY A 116 3.03 -16.04 44.69
CA GLY A 116 1.82 -15.31 44.31
C GLY A 116 2.08 -13.85 43.97
N LYS A 117 2.90 -13.15 44.75
CA LYS A 117 3.27 -11.74 44.49
C LYS A 117 4.12 -11.59 43.23
N VAL A 118 5.09 -12.48 43.00
CA VAL A 118 5.89 -12.49 41.77
C VAL A 118 5.00 -12.75 40.54
N LYS A 119 4.03 -13.68 40.64
CA LYS A 119 3.02 -13.87 39.57
C LYS A 119 2.16 -12.62 39.32
N GLY A 120 1.80 -11.90 40.39
CA GLY A 120 1.09 -10.62 40.28
C GLY A 120 1.91 -9.54 39.57
N LEU A 121 3.20 -9.40 39.90
CA LEU A 121 4.10 -8.45 39.23
C LEU A 121 4.28 -8.77 37.74
N ILE A 122 4.39 -10.07 37.40
CA ILE A 122 4.44 -10.51 36.00
C ILE A 122 3.15 -10.11 35.25
N ALA A 123 1.99 -10.17 35.90
CA ALA A 123 0.72 -9.76 35.29
C ALA A 123 0.59 -8.23 35.13
N GLU A 124 1.14 -7.45 36.07
CA GLU A 124 1.06 -5.98 36.10
C GLU A 124 2.07 -5.31 35.14
N GLU A 125 3.28 -5.86 35.02
CA GLU A 125 4.34 -5.37 34.10
C GLU A 125 4.01 -5.64 32.61
N THR A 126 3.00 -6.48 32.33
CA THR A 126 2.77 -7.06 30.98
C THR A 126 1.31 -6.93 30.47
N SER A 127 0.51 -6.02 31.03
CA SER A 127 -0.90 -5.83 30.64
C SER A 127 -1.07 -5.19 29.25
N SER A 128 -0.84 -5.96 28.17
CA SER A 128 -1.32 -5.63 26.83
C SER A 128 -2.60 -6.43 26.54
N LYS A 129 -3.71 -5.72 26.30
CA LYS A 129 -5.03 -6.31 25.95
C LYS A 129 -4.98 -7.28 24.76
N LEU A 130 -3.95 -7.18 23.91
CA LEU A 130 -3.71 -8.03 22.74
C LEU A 130 -3.44 -9.50 23.11
N ALA A 131 -2.71 -9.74 24.20
CA ALA A 131 -2.33 -11.11 24.56
C ALA A 131 -3.50 -11.93 25.14
N GLU A 132 -4.51 -11.28 25.73
CA GLU A 132 -5.69 -11.95 26.30
C GLU A 132 -6.55 -12.66 25.24
N GLN A 133 -6.38 -12.26 23.97
CA GLN A 133 -7.10 -12.83 22.85
C GLN A 133 -6.36 -14.03 22.23
N GLU A 134 -5.12 -14.35 22.59
CA GLU A 134 -4.39 -15.49 22.00
C GLU A 134 -4.74 -16.83 22.68
N GLU A 135 -4.53 -17.95 21.99
CA GLU A 135 -4.76 -19.30 22.56
C GLU A 135 -3.84 -19.59 23.77
N ASP A 136 -2.62 -19.05 23.72
CA ASP A 136 -1.64 -19.11 24.82
C ASP A 136 -1.14 -17.68 25.16
N PRO A 137 -1.90 -16.93 25.98
CA PRO A 137 -1.57 -15.56 26.36
C PRO A 137 -0.19 -15.43 27.02
N GLU A 138 0.25 -16.43 27.79
CA GLU A 138 1.53 -16.39 28.49
C GLU A 138 2.71 -16.47 27.50
N LYS A 139 2.67 -17.42 26.55
CA LYS A 139 3.72 -17.54 25.53
C LYS A 139 3.78 -16.33 24.60
N PHE A 140 2.63 -15.76 24.25
CA PHE A 140 2.59 -14.58 23.40
C PHE A 140 3.17 -13.34 24.11
N ARG A 141 2.88 -13.15 25.40
CA ARG A 141 3.51 -12.09 26.21
C ARG A 141 5.03 -12.24 26.27
N ASP A 142 5.53 -13.45 26.49
CA ASP A 142 6.97 -13.72 26.47
C ASP A 142 7.61 -13.41 25.11
N ALA A 143 6.89 -13.68 24.02
CA ALA A 143 7.34 -13.38 22.67
C ALA A 143 7.35 -11.87 22.38
N LEU A 144 6.34 -11.13 22.86
CA LEU A 144 6.25 -9.67 22.76
C LEU A 144 7.45 -8.98 23.41
N VAL A 145 7.75 -9.31 24.67
CA VAL A 145 8.89 -8.69 25.38
C VAL A 145 10.21 -9.01 24.67
N LYS A 146 10.37 -10.24 24.19
CA LYS A 146 11.55 -10.63 23.38
C LYS A 146 11.61 -9.88 22.06
N PHE A 147 10.48 -9.62 21.42
CA PHE A 147 10.41 -8.86 20.17
C PHE A 147 10.85 -7.40 20.41
N GLU A 148 10.24 -6.73 21.38
CA GLU A 148 10.56 -5.35 21.75
C GLU A 148 12.04 -5.19 22.14
N SER A 149 12.53 -6.06 23.04
CA SER A 149 13.92 -5.99 23.53
C SER A 149 14.96 -6.29 22.44
N ARG A 150 14.63 -7.11 21.43
CA ARG A 150 15.58 -7.53 20.39
C ARG A 150 15.59 -6.58 19.22
N PHE A 151 14.43 -6.06 18.82
CA PHE A 151 14.29 -5.29 17.58
C PHE A 151 14.29 -3.78 17.80
N ASN A 152 13.90 -3.31 18.99
CA ASN A 152 13.90 -1.90 19.37
C ASN A 152 13.07 -1.02 18.41
N PHE A 153 11.88 -1.50 18.04
CA PHE A 153 10.91 -0.73 17.26
C PHE A 153 10.18 0.31 18.12
N SER A 154 9.47 1.23 17.47
CA SER A 154 8.54 2.12 18.17
C SER A 154 7.39 1.32 18.80
N GLU A 155 6.74 1.87 19.83
CA GLU A 155 5.56 1.25 20.46
C GLU A 155 4.39 1.04 19.47
N ALA A 156 4.40 1.72 18.32
CA ALA A 156 3.40 1.57 17.27
C ALA A 156 3.59 0.28 16.44
N GLU A 157 4.79 -0.32 16.42
CA GLU A 157 5.01 -1.61 15.75
C GLU A 157 4.49 -2.74 16.63
N LYS A 158 3.33 -3.31 16.29
CA LYS A 158 2.77 -4.45 17.01
C LYS A 158 3.16 -5.78 16.39
N LEU A 159 3.50 -6.74 17.25
CA LEU A 159 3.66 -8.15 16.90
C LEU A 159 2.29 -8.75 16.63
N VAL A 160 2.16 -9.44 15.50
CA VAL A 160 0.92 -10.15 15.11
C VAL A 160 1.01 -11.61 15.54
N THR A 161 2.12 -12.29 15.22
CA THR A 161 2.34 -13.71 15.58
C THR A 161 3.82 -14.07 15.54
N PHE A 162 4.19 -15.24 16.05
CA PHE A 162 5.56 -15.74 16.06
C PHE A 162 5.63 -17.26 15.89
N TYR A 163 6.69 -17.74 15.23
CA TYR A 163 6.88 -19.15 14.91
C TYR A 163 8.33 -19.59 15.16
N SER A 164 8.52 -20.81 15.66
CA SER A 164 9.84 -21.44 15.70
C SER A 164 10.19 -21.97 14.32
N CYS A 165 11.38 -21.65 13.82
CA CYS A 165 11.86 -22.13 12.52
C CYS A 165 13.38 -22.09 12.40
N CYS A 166 13.90 -22.56 11.27
CA CYS A 166 15.30 -22.44 10.88
C CYS A 166 15.43 -21.47 9.72
N CYS A 167 16.33 -20.49 9.84
CA CYS A 167 16.75 -19.65 8.72
C CYS A 167 18.06 -20.19 8.14
N TRP A 168 18.12 -20.33 6.82
CA TRP A 168 19.31 -20.87 6.14
C TRP A 168 20.24 -19.76 5.66
N LYS A 169 21.54 -19.96 5.89
CA LYS A 169 22.60 -19.17 5.26
C LYS A 169 23.53 -20.12 4.52
N GLY A 170 23.27 -20.32 3.24
CA GLY A 170 23.86 -21.45 2.50
C GLY A 170 23.40 -22.77 3.12
N ARG A 171 24.32 -23.71 3.35
CA ARG A 171 23.98 -25.06 3.89
C ARG A 171 23.88 -25.15 5.42
N VAL A 172 23.93 -24.02 6.12
CA VAL A 172 23.93 -24.01 7.59
C VAL A 172 22.58 -23.53 8.11
N PRO A 173 21.77 -24.42 8.72
CA PRO A 173 20.53 -24.01 9.36
C PRO A 173 20.84 -23.29 10.67
N ARG A 174 20.18 -22.16 10.87
CA ARG A 174 20.23 -21.40 12.13
C ARG A 174 18.86 -21.45 12.76
N GLN A 175 18.72 -22.29 13.79
CA GLN A 175 17.46 -22.41 14.53
C GLN A 175 17.19 -21.13 15.32
N GLY A 176 15.97 -20.63 15.22
CA GLY A 176 15.56 -19.39 15.84
C GLY A 176 14.05 -19.19 15.84
N TRP A 177 13.67 -17.93 15.96
CA TRP A 177 12.28 -17.51 16.04
C TRP A 177 12.01 -16.45 14.97
N LEU A 178 10.95 -16.69 14.20
CA LEU A 178 10.35 -15.77 13.27
C LEU A 178 9.25 -14.99 14.00
N TYR A 179 9.30 -13.67 13.91
CA TYR A 179 8.33 -12.74 14.46
C TYR A 179 7.72 -11.98 13.29
N LEU A 180 6.40 -12.06 13.15
CA LEU A 180 5.66 -11.35 12.12
C LEU A 180 4.95 -10.17 12.79
N SER A 181 5.38 -8.96 12.45
CA SER A 181 4.74 -7.73 12.88
C SER A 181 3.94 -7.11 11.73
N ILE A 182 3.21 -6.05 12.01
CA ILE A 182 2.36 -5.37 11.00
C ILE A 182 3.16 -4.95 9.76
N ASN A 183 4.39 -4.45 9.95
CA ASN A 183 5.19 -3.88 8.86
C ASN A 183 6.42 -4.70 8.49
N HIS A 184 6.84 -5.67 9.33
CA HIS A 184 8.11 -6.38 9.16
C HIS A 184 8.02 -7.90 9.40
N ILE A 185 8.84 -8.63 8.65
CA ILE A 185 9.34 -9.95 9.01
C ILE A 185 10.60 -9.77 9.84
N CYS A 186 10.62 -10.32 11.04
CA CYS A 186 11.76 -10.26 11.93
C CYS A 186 12.24 -11.67 12.29
N PHE A 187 13.51 -11.97 12.15
CA PHE A 187 14.06 -13.27 12.55
C PHE A 187 15.22 -13.11 13.52
N TYR A 188 15.23 -13.97 14.54
CA TYR A 188 16.26 -13.99 15.55
C TYR A 188 16.80 -15.40 15.81
N SER A 189 18.11 -15.55 15.75
CA SER A 189 18.82 -16.78 16.11
C SER A 189 20.08 -16.46 16.91
N PHE A 190 20.41 -17.35 17.84
CA PHE A 190 21.70 -17.35 18.50
C PHE A 190 22.27 -18.75 18.54
N PHE A 191 23.30 -18.96 17.74
CA PHE A 191 23.88 -20.28 17.58
C PHE A 191 25.41 -20.18 17.62
N LEU A 192 26.04 -20.99 18.48
CA LEU A 192 27.50 -21.04 18.66
C LEU A 192 28.16 -19.67 18.93
N GLY A 193 27.53 -18.84 19.75
CA GLY A 193 28.06 -17.51 20.08
C GLY A 193 27.92 -16.47 18.96
N LYS A 194 27.25 -16.81 17.85
CA LYS A 194 26.93 -15.87 16.77
C LYS A 194 25.45 -15.52 16.82
N GLU A 195 25.18 -14.23 16.94
CA GLU A 195 23.84 -13.66 16.80
C GLU A 195 23.51 -13.44 15.32
N LEU A 196 22.26 -13.73 14.96
CA LEU A 196 21.67 -13.36 13.69
C LEU A 196 20.35 -12.65 13.97
N LYS A 197 20.28 -11.39 13.56
CA LYS A 197 19.08 -10.57 13.58
C LYS A 197 18.77 -10.17 12.15
N LEU A 198 17.56 -10.46 11.68
CA LEU A 198 17.05 -10.06 10.38
C LEU A 198 15.78 -9.23 10.58
N VAL A 199 15.66 -8.14 9.84
CA VAL A 199 14.47 -7.29 9.75
C VAL A 199 14.24 -7.02 8.28
N ILE A 200 13.09 -7.42 7.75
CA ILE A 200 12.72 -7.27 6.35
C ILE A 200 11.33 -6.61 6.33
N PRO A 201 11.20 -5.39 5.81
CA PRO A 201 9.89 -4.77 5.58
C PRO A 201 9.05 -5.58 4.61
N TRP A 202 7.75 -5.68 4.84
CA TRP A 202 6.85 -6.36 3.89
C TRP A 202 6.87 -5.72 2.49
N VAL A 203 7.05 -4.39 2.42
CA VAL A 203 7.15 -3.64 1.16
C VAL A 203 8.45 -3.88 0.39
N ASP A 204 9.46 -4.53 0.98
CA ASP A 204 10.70 -4.86 0.29
C ASP A 204 10.65 -6.27 -0.32
N ILE A 205 9.56 -7.02 -0.07
CA ILE A 205 9.37 -8.38 -0.58
C ILE A 205 8.88 -8.30 -2.02
N GLN A 206 9.65 -8.90 -2.91
CA GLN A 206 9.30 -9.06 -4.32
C GLN A 206 8.56 -10.35 -4.58
N LYS A 207 8.94 -11.40 -3.86
CA LYS A 207 8.45 -12.76 -4.08
C LYS A 207 8.39 -13.51 -2.75
N LEU A 208 7.28 -14.22 -2.55
CA LEU A 208 7.08 -15.14 -1.45
C LEU A 208 6.66 -16.48 -2.04
N GLU A 209 7.45 -17.53 -1.80
CA GLU A 209 7.22 -18.85 -2.40
C GLU A 209 7.32 -19.98 -1.39
N ARG A 210 6.54 -21.02 -1.64
CA ARG A 210 6.70 -22.31 -1.00
C ARG A 210 7.39 -23.25 -1.98
N ALA A 211 8.45 -23.91 -1.52
CA ALA A 211 9.13 -24.95 -2.29
C ALA A 211 9.33 -26.20 -1.43
N SER A 212 9.52 -27.33 -2.10
CA SER A 212 9.86 -28.60 -1.48
C SER A 212 11.00 -29.23 -2.27
N ASN A 213 12.10 -29.58 -1.62
CA ASN A 213 13.24 -30.24 -2.26
C ASN A 213 13.34 -31.68 -1.77
N VAL A 214 13.86 -32.60 -2.59
CA VAL A 214 13.99 -34.04 -2.25
C VAL A 214 14.75 -34.29 -0.93
N LEU A 215 15.58 -33.34 -0.51
CA LEU A 215 16.39 -33.39 0.72
C LEU A 215 15.82 -32.60 1.91
N MET A 216 14.83 -31.71 1.70
CA MET A 216 14.30 -30.81 2.72
C MET A 216 12.77 -30.80 2.67
N ALA A 217 12.13 -31.09 3.82
CA ALA A 217 10.71 -30.84 3.99
C ALA A 217 10.42 -29.33 3.86
N ASP A 218 9.22 -29.03 3.37
CA ASP A 218 8.71 -27.74 2.91
C ASP A 218 9.43 -26.48 3.45
N ILE A 219 9.82 -25.60 2.53
CA ILE A 219 10.53 -24.35 2.77
C ILE A 219 9.71 -23.14 2.32
N ILE A 220 9.82 -22.03 3.05
CA ILE A 220 9.34 -20.70 2.65
C ILE A 220 10.54 -19.89 2.18
N ILE A 221 10.47 -19.36 0.96
CA ILE A 221 11.49 -18.53 0.34
C ILE A 221 10.97 -17.09 0.32
N VAL A 222 11.73 -16.18 0.94
CA VAL A 222 11.48 -14.73 0.93
C VAL A 222 12.54 -14.07 0.07
N THR A 223 12.12 -13.47 -1.03
CA THR A 223 13.01 -12.77 -1.98
C THR A 223 12.81 -11.26 -1.89
N THR A 224 13.90 -10.54 -1.65
CA THR A 224 14.00 -9.07 -1.67
C THR A 224 14.92 -8.64 -2.82
N HIS A 225 14.96 -7.35 -3.15
CA HIS A 225 15.83 -6.80 -4.21
C HIS A 225 17.31 -7.21 -4.07
N GLU A 226 17.80 -7.36 -2.84
CA GLU A 226 19.22 -7.68 -2.60
C GLU A 226 19.48 -9.16 -2.33
N LYS A 227 18.51 -9.84 -1.70
CA LYS A 227 18.78 -11.07 -0.94
C LYS A 227 17.58 -12.01 -0.93
N GLU A 228 17.88 -13.29 -1.06
CA GLU A 228 16.95 -14.39 -0.85
C GLU A 228 17.19 -15.04 0.53
N ARG A 229 16.11 -15.46 1.20
CA ARG A 229 16.14 -16.09 2.52
C ARG A 229 15.20 -17.29 2.55
N GLU A 230 15.75 -18.44 2.90
CA GLU A 230 14.98 -19.67 3.07
C GLU A 230 14.70 -19.92 4.56
N PHE A 231 13.46 -20.27 4.86
CA PHE A 231 12.98 -20.66 6.18
C PHE A 231 12.35 -22.05 6.13
N SER A 232 12.63 -22.89 7.12
CA SER A 232 12.06 -24.25 7.18
C SER A 232 11.85 -24.73 8.61
N MET A 233 11.39 -25.98 8.76
CA MET A 233 11.11 -26.63 10.04
C MET A 233 9.97 -25.96 10.84
N PHE A 234 8.95 -25.47 10.13
CA PHE A 234 7.71 -24.99 10.73
C PHE A 234 6.86 -26.17 11.22
N LEU A 235 6.07 -25.96 12.28
CA LEU A 235 5.08 -26.93 12.75
C LEU A 235 3.89 -27.02 11.78
N ASP A 236 3.37 -25.87 11.37
CA ASP A 236 2.35 -25.72 10.33
C ASP A 236 2.83 -24.68 9.32
N ILE A 237 3.41 -25.13 8.21
CA ILE A 237 3.89 -24.22 7.16
C ILE A 237 2.73 -23.54 6.41
N ASN A 238 1.56 -24.19 6.32
CA ASN A 238 0.44 -23.66 5.56
C ASN A 238 -0.16 -22.44 6.25
N GLU A 239 -0.31 -22.52 7.58
CA GLU A 239 -0.72 -21.40 8.41
C GLU A 239 0.27 -20.23 8.28
N VAL A 240 1.58 -20.51 8.49
CA VAL A 240 2.63 -19.48 8.43
C VAL A 240 2.63 -18.78 7.08
N PHE A 241 2.62 -19.55 5.99
CA PHE A 241 2.64 -19.02 4.64
C PHE A 241 1.41 -18.14 4.35
N ARG A 242 0.20 -18.59 4.72
CA ARG A 242 -1.04 -17.81 4.57
C ARG A 242 -0.98 -16.48 5.32
N ILE A 243 -0.49 -16.48 6.57
CA ILE A 243 -0.36 -15.24 7.36
C ILE A 243 0.68 -14.30 6.74
N MET A 244 1.82 -14.82 6.27
CA MET A 244 2.84 -14.03 5.58
C MET A 244 2.31 -13.40 4.29
N GLU A 245 1.54 -14.14 3.48
CA GLU A 245 0.89 -13.62 2.27
C GLU A 245 -0.11 -12.51 2.60
N GLN A 246 -0.94 -12.68 3.63
CA GLN A 246 -1.92 -11.67 4.04
C GLN A 246 -1.23 -10.40 4.55
N LEU A 247 -0.19 -10.51 5.38
CA LEU A 247 0.56 -9.35 5.87
C LEU A 247 1.27 -8.62 4.74
N ALA A 248 1.89 -9.35 3.81
CA ALA A 248 2.52 -8.78 2.64
C ALA A 248 1.50 -8.05 1.75
N ASP A 249 0.37 -8.69 1.42
CA ASP A 249 -0.71 -8.10 0.62
C ASP A 249 -1.30 -6.85 1.29
N VAL A 250 -1.53 -6.87 2.61
CA VAL A 250 -2.02 -5.72 3.38
C VAL A 250 -1.01 -4.58 3.37
N ALA A 251 0.27 -4.86 3.65
CA ALA A 251 1.30 -3.84 3.70
C ALA A 251 1.52 -3.19 2.34
N VAL A 252 1.63 -4.00 1.28
CA VAL A 252 1.82 -3.52 -0.09
C VAL A 252 0.61 -2.70 -0.55
N ARG A 253 -0.63 -3.15 -0.30
CA ARG A 253 -1.83 -2.37 -0.63
C ARG A 253 -1.90 -1.04 0.12
N ARG A 254 -1.67 -1.05 1.44
CA ARG A 254 -1.75 0.15 2.29
C ARG A 254 -0.67 1.19 1.97
N LEU A 255 0.45 0.77 1.41
CA LEU A 255 1.63 1.64 1.26
C LEU A 255 1.98 1.96 -0.19
N LEU A 256 1.62 1.09 -1.14
CA LEU A 256 1.96 1.23 -2.56
C LEU A 256 0.72 1.46 -3.45
N ASP A 257 -0.49 1.07 -3.01
CA ASP A 257 -1.72 1.11 -3.81
C ASP A 257 -2.82 1.93 -3.13
N ASN A 258 -2.59 3.25 -3.00
CA ASN A 258 -3.48 4.15 -2.25
C ASN A 258 -4.56 4.87 -3.08
N GLU A 259 -4.69 4.60 -4.38
CA GLU A 259 -5.66 5.32 -5.22
C GLU A 259 -7.08 4.77 -5.17
N VAL A 260 -7.26 3.45 -4.93
CA VAL A 260 -8.54 2.80 -5.25
C VAL A 260 -9.00 1.78 -4.21
N PHE A 261 -8.14 1.38 -3.27
CA PHE A 261 -8.52 0.35 -2.30
C PHE A 261 -9.40 0.89 -1.16
N GLU A 262 -10.67 0.49 -1.14
CA GLU A 262 -11.41 0.38 0.13
C GLU A 262 -10.79 -0.79 0.92
N LEU A 263 -9.68 -0.54 1.63
CA LEU A 263 -9.29 -1.42 2.73
C LEU A 263 -10.46 -1.50 3.70
N ASP A 264 -10.82 -2.71 4.15
CA ASP A 264 -11.80 -2.91 5.23
C ASP A 264 -11.47 -1.89 6.34
N PRO A 265 -12.45 -1.09 6.82
CA PRO A 265 -12.21 -0.08 7.84
C PRO A 265 -11.36 -0.57 9.02
N ASN A 266 -11.46 -1.85 9.37
CA ASN A 266 -10.69 -2.50 10.43
C ASN A 266 -9.16 -2.60 10.16
N LEU A 267 -8.73 -2.43 8.90
CA LEU A 267 -7.34 -2.54 8.44
C LEU A 267 -6.71 -1.18 8.11
N GLN A 268 -7.50 -0.12 8.17
CA GLN A 268 -7.01 1.25 8.03
C GLN A 268 -6.20 1.64 9.27
N GLU A 269 -6.57 1.16 10.46
CA GLU A 269 -5.77 1.32 11.68
C GLU A 269 -4.76 0.17 11.85
N PRO A 270 -3.45 0.40 11.61
CA PRO A 270 -2.44 -0.66 11.71
C PRO A 270 -2.41 -1.31 13.10
N THR A 271 -2.69 -0.52 14.14
CA THR A 271 -2.63 -0.91 15.55
C THR A 271 -3.65 -1.97 15.97
N GLN A 272 -4.66 -2.26 15.14
CA GLN A 272 -5.71 -3.24 15.45
C GLN A 272 -5.51 -4.60 14.76
N ILE A 273 -4.52 -4.75 13.86
CA ILE A 273 -4.35 -5.97 13.06
C ILE A 273 -3.85 -7.12 13.96
N THR A 274 -4.70 -8.12 14.20
CA THR A 274 -4.35 -9.37 14.89
C THR A 274 -4.32 -10.56 13.93
N LYS A 275 -3.78 -11.70 14.38
CA LYS A 275 -3.81 -12.96 13.63
C LYS A 275 -5.23 -13.36 13.24
N ARG A 276 -6.18 -13.23 14.18
CA ARG A 276 -7.60 -13.56 13.96
C ARG A 276 -8.26 -12.70 12.91
N ASP A 277 -7.91 -11.41 12.85
CA ASP A 277 -8.46 -10.50 11.85
C ASP A 277 -8.00 -10.89 10.43
N LEU A 278 -6.74 -11.32 10.29
CA LEU A 278 -6.22 -11.81 9.01
C LEU A 278 -6.89 -13.12 8.57
N GLU A 279 -7.14 -14.03 9.50
CA GLU A 279 -7.87 -15.28 9.24
C GLU A 279 -9.32 -15.00 8.86
N ALA A 280 -10.01 -14.13 9.60
CA ALA A 280 -11.38 -13.71 9.30
C ALA A 280 -11.47 -13.01 7.94
N ARG A 281 -10.50 -12.16 7.59
CA ARG A 281 -10.38 -11.52 6.26
C ARG A 281 -10.24 -12.57 5.15
N ALA A 282 -9.35 -13.55 5.32
CA ALA A 282 -9.16 -14.59 4.31
C ALA A 282 -10.46 -15.42 4.11
N GLN A 283 -11.15 -15.75 5.19
CA GLN A 283 -12.45 -16.43 5.13
C GLN A 283 -13.53 -15.57 4.48
N ASN A 284 -13.57 -14.27 4.81
CA ASN A 284 -14.54 -13.34 4.23
C ASN A 284 -14.30 -13.14 2.73
N GLY A 285 -13.04 -12.98 2.31
CA GLY A 285 -12.67 -12.88 0.90
C GLY A 285 -13.05 -14.13 0.11
N PHE A 286 -12.80 -15.32 0.67
CA PHE A 286 -13.26 -16.58 0.07
C PHE A 286 -14.80 -16.65 -0.03
N PHE A 287 -15.52 -16.31 1.04
CA PHE A 287 -16.98 -16.28 1.05
C PHE A 287 -17.55 -15.33 -0.02
N GLN A 288 -17.01 -14.12 -0.13
CA GLN A 288 -17.40 -13.14 -1.13
C GLN A 288 -17.12 -13.63 -2.55
N ALA A 289 -15.95 -14.24 -2.80
CA ALA A 289 -15.59 -14.78 -4.11
C ALA A 289 -16.46 -15.99 -4.51
N LEU A 290 -16.72 -16.91 -3.58
CA LEU A 290 -17.50 -18.13 -3.81
C LEU A 290 -18.93 -17.82 -4.27
N PHE A 291 -19.59 -16.86 -3.61
CA PHE A 291 -20.97 -16.48 -3.90
C PHE A 291 -21.11 -15.20 -4.72
N LYS A 292 -19.99 -14.54 -5.08
CA LYS A 292 -19.90 -13.29 -5.84
C LYS A 292 -20.70 -12.18 -5.17
N LEU A 293 -20.50 -12.01 -3.87
CA LEU A 293 -21.22 -11.04 -3.05
C LEU A 293 -20.49 -9.68 -3.02
N PRO A 294 -21.19 -8.58 -2.69
CA PRO A 294 -20.55 -7.27 -2.52
C PRO A 294 -19.41 -7.30 -1.50
N ARG A 295 -18.32 -6.57 -1.79
CA ARG A 295 -17.14 -6.43 -0.91
C ARG A 295 -17.46 -5.96 0.51
N LYS A 296 -18.61 -5.29 0.70
CA LYS A 296 -19.08 -4.77 1.99
C LYS A 296 -19.71 -5.83 2.89
N GLU A 297 -20.07 -6.99 2.35
CA GLU A 297 -20.66 -8.08 3.14
C GLU A 297 -19.61 -8.70 4.06
N LYS A 298 -19.94 -8.83 5.35
CA LYS A 298 -19.08 -9.52 6.33
C LYS A 298 -19.67 -10.87 6.70
N LEU A 299 -18.84 -11.90 6.62
CA LEU A 299 -19.17 -13.24 7.07
C LEU A 299 -19.33 -13.25 8.60
N HIS A 300 -20.50 -13.68 9.07
CA HIS A 300 -20.81 -13.79 10.50
C HIS A 300 -20.67 -15.20 11.04
N GLU A 301 -21.19 -16.18 10.31
CA GLU A 301 -21.28 -17.56 10.80
C GLU A 301 -21.23 -18.55 9.63
N VAL A 302 -20.53 -19.67 9.85
CA VAL A 302 -20.48 -20.83 8.96
C VAL A 302 -20.95 -22.06 9.72
N VAL A 303 -21.99 -22.72 9.24
CA VAL A 303 -22.62 -23.86 9.93
C VAL A 303 -22.75 -25.05 8.98
N ASP A 304 -22.26 -26.22 9.40
CA ASP A 304 -22.51 -27.47 8.68
C ASP A 304 -24.01 -27.82 8.73
N CYS A 305 -24.59 -28.21 7.60
CA CYS A 305 -26.01 -28.54 7.49
C CYS A 305 -26.28 -29.44 6.29
N CYS A 306 -27.52 -29.94 6.18
CA CYS A 306 -28.02 -30.51 4.93
C CYS A 306 -29.24 -29.74 4.41
N LEU A 307 -29.23 -29.38 3.12
CA LEU A 307 -30.32 -28.68 2.43
C LEU A 307 -31.18 -29.66 1.64
N TRP A 308 -32.50 -29.59 1.76
CA TRP A 308 -33.41 -30.33 0.89
C TRP A 308 -33.30 -29.84 -0.57
N THR A 309 -32.92 -30.73 -1.47
CA THR A 309 -32.84 -30.47 -2.92
C THR A 309 -33.99 -31.15 -3.66
N PRO A 310 -34.99 -30.40 -4.19
CA PRO A 310 -36.20 -30.99 -4.77
C PRO A 310 -35.96 -31.92 -5.97
N PHE A 311 -34.90 -31.64 -6.73
CA PHE A 311 -34.54 -32.35 -7.97
C PHE A 311 -33.82 -33.69 -7.72
N ILE A 312 -33.09 -33.84 -6.61
CA ILE A 312 -32.51 -35.13 -6.17
C ILE A 312 -33.48 -35.83 -5.19
N ARG A 313 -34.38 -35.07 -4.57
CA ARG A 313 -35.31 -35.53 -3.52
C ARG A 313 -34.57 -36.09 -2.30
N CYS A 314 -33.48 -35.43 -1.91
CA CYS A 314 -32.70 -35.78 -0.73
C CYS A 314 -32.20 -34.53 0.01
N HIS A 315 -31.66 -34.73 1.21
CA HIS A 315 -30.93 -33.69 1.93
C HIS A 315 -29.46 -33.76 1.49
N THR A 316 -29.00 -32.71 0.81
CA THR A 316 -27.64 -32.57 0.31
C THR A 316 -26.77 -31.93 1.39
N ALA A 317 -25.71 -32.63 1.81
CA ALA A 317 -24.77 -32.14 2.80
C ALA A 317 -23.95 -30.95 2.28
N GLY A 318 -23.74 -29.96 3.14
CA GLY A 318 -23.03 -28.73 2.81
C GLY A 318 -22.88 -27.80 3.99
N LYS A 319 -22.69 -26.51 3.70
CA LYS A 319 -22.52 -25.46 4.71
C LYS A 319 -23.42 -24.27 4.40
N ILE A 320 -24.04 -23.73 5.44
CA ILE A 320 -24.66 -22.39 5.42
C ILE A 320 -23.59 -21.35 5.76
N TYR A 321 -23.62 -20.24 5.04
CA TYR A 321 -22.84 -19.03 5.29
C TYR A 321 -23.82 -17.89 5.51
N THR A 322 -23.64 -17.10 6.56
CA THR A 322 -24.50 -15.94 6.82
C THR A 322 -23.70 -14.64 6.83
N SER A 323 -24.26 -13.59 6.24
CA SER A 323 -23.73 -12.23 6.25
C SER A 323 -24.80 -11.21 6.64
N ASP A 324 -24.47 -9.92 6.56
CA ASP A 324 -25.37 -8.82 6.89
C ASP A 324 -26.67 -8.87 6.08
N ARG A 325 -26.56 -9.17 4.77
CA ARG A 325 -27.70 -9.14 3.84
C ARG A 325 -27.97 -10.44 3.12
N TYR A 326 -27.15 -11.48 3.33
CA TYR A 326 -27.29 -12.74 2.61
C TYR A 326 -27.25 -13.96 3.54
N LEU A 327 -27.95 -15.00 3.10
CA LEU A 327 -27.77 -16.38 3.55
C LEU A 327 -27.44 -17.22 2.32
N CYS A 328 -26.31 -17.93 2.36
CA CYS A 328 -25.84 -18.74 1.24
C CYS A 328 -25.66 -20.19 1.67
N PHE A 329 -25.79 -21.12 0.73
CA PHE A 329 -25.50 -22.52 0.92
C PHE A 329 -24.57 -23.01 -0.17
N ALA A 330 -23.55 -23.78 0.21
CA ALA A 330 -22.72 -24.54 -0.72
C ALA A 330 -22.67 -26.02 -0.33
N SER A 331 -22.89 -26.90 -1.30
CA SER A 331 -22.76 -28.35 -1.13
C SER A 331 -21.31 -28.75 -0.84
N LYS A 332 -21.15 -29.87 -0.13
CA LYS A 332 -19.82 -30.42 0.18
C LYS A 332 -19.10 -30.95 -1.05
N GLU A 333 -19.84 -31.56 -1.97
CA GLU A 333 -19.34 -31.92 -3.31
C GLU A 333 -19.52 -30.71 -4.22
N ASP A 334 -18.45 -30.33 -4.93
CA ASP A 334 -18.47 -29.19 -5.84
C ASP A 334 -19.44 -29.44 -7.01
N GLY A 335 -20.07 -28.38 -7.51
CA GLY A 335 -21.03 -28.45 -8.62
C GLY A 335 -22.43 -29.01 -8.29
N LEU A 336 -22.61 -29.71 -7.16
CA LEU A 336 -23.92 -30.30 -6.83
C LEU A 336 -25.02 -29.27 -6.63
N CYS A 337 -24.83 -28.31 -5.71
CA CYS A 337 -25.85 -27.31 -5.38
C CYS A 337 -25.28 -26.12 -4.60
N ASN A 338 -25.44 -24.92 -5.16
CA ASN A 338 -25.22 -23.65 -4.48
C ASN A 338 -26.50 -22.81 -4.50
N VAL A 339 -26.76 -22.08 -3.41
CA VAL A 339 -27.92 -21.18 -3.28
C VAL A 339 -27.48 -19.87 -2.64
N VAL A 340 -27.96 -18.75 -3.19
CA VAL A 340 -27.76 -17.41 -2.63
C VAL A 340 -29.12 -16.81 -2.32
N ILE A 341 -29.38 -16.50 -1.05
CA ILE A 341 -30.65 -15.97 -0.57
C ILE A 341 -30.42 -14.57 -0.01
N PRO A 342 -30.75 -13.50 -0.76
CA PRO A 342 -30.80 -12.17 -0.18
C PRO A 342 -31.83 -12.14 0.94
N LEU A 343 -31.44 -11.68 2.14
CA LEU A 343 -32.33 -11.58 3.30
C LEU A 343 -33.54 -10.68 3.03
N LYS A 344 -33.41 -9.74 2.09
CA LYS A 344 -34.55 -8.93 1.62
C LYS A 344 -35.64 -9.80 1.00
N GLU A 345 -35.34 -10.96 0.42
CA GLU A 345 -36.34 -11.87 -0.18
C GLU A 345 -36.99 -12.81 0.84
N VAL A 346 -36.43 -12.92 2.05
CA VAL A 346 -36.94 -13.78 3.12
C VAL A 346 -38.20 -13.19 3.75
N VAL A 347 -39.23 -14.02 3.88
CA VAL A 347 -40.53 -13.70 4.47
C VAL A 347 -40.66 -14.24 5.89
N SER A 348 -40.24 -15.50 6.11
CA SER A 348 -40.25 -16.13 7.43
C SER A 348 -39.06 -17.08 7.60
N VAL A 349 -38.62 -17.20 8.85
CA VAL A 349 -37.65 -18.22 9.31
C VAL A 349 -38.33 -19.00 10.42
N GLU A 350 -38.67 -20.25 10.15
CA GLU A 350 -39.49 -21.10 11.01
C GLU A 350 -38.66 -22.24 11.60
N LYS A 351 -38.78 -22.44 12.92
CA LYS A 351 -38.23 -23.60 13.62
C LYS A 351 -39.28 -24.71 13.61
N MET A 352 -38.91 -25.92 13.21
CA MET A 352 -39.80 -27.08 13.32
C MET A 352 -39.40 -27.99 14.48
N GLU A 353 -40.33 -28.85 14.91
CA GLU A 353 -40.08 -29.86 15.94
C GLU A 353 -39.03 -30.86 15.47
N ASP A 354 -38.10 -31.17 16.36
CA ASP A 354 -37.01 -32.11 16.11
C ASP A 354 -37.54 -33.55 16.04
N THR A 355 -37.15 -34.31 15.02
CA THR A 355 -37.52 -35.73 14.87
C THR A 355 -36.30 -36.56 14.47
N SER A 356 -36.33 -37.87 14.71
CA SER A 356 -35.21 -38.75 14.34
C SER A 356 -34.87 -38.75 12.84
N LEU A 357 -35.79 -38.29 11.98
CA LEU A 357 -35.61 -38.19 10.52
C LEU A 357 -35.27 -36.78 10.05
N LEU A 358 -35.58 -35.75 10.86
CA LEU A 358 -35.30 -34.34 10.59
C LEU A 358 -34.65 -33.76 11.85
N PRO A 359 -33.33 -33.93 12.02
CA PRO A 359 -32.60 -33.38 13.15
C PRO A 359 -32.51 -31.85 13.05
N ASN A 360 -32.98 -31.12 14.07
CA ASN A 360 -32.89 -29.66 14.19
C ASN A 360 -33.29 -28.83 12.93
N PRO A 361 -34.52 -29.00 12.40
CA PRO A 361 -34.93 -28.40 11.14
C PRO A 361 -35.21 -26.88 11.23
N ILE A 362 -34.84 -26.15 10.17
CA ILE A 362 -35.25 -24.76 9.89
C ILE A 362 -35.88 -24.70 8.49
N ILE A 363 -36.97 -23.95 8.36
CA ILE A 363 -37.54 -23.59 7.05
C ILE A 363 -37.39 -22.09 6.82
N ILE A 364 -36.84 -21.72 5.66
CA ILE A 364 -36.72 -20.34 5.20
C ILE A 364 -37.65 -20.13 4.01
N SER A 365 -38.69 -19.32 4.19
CA SER A 365 -39.68 -19.01 3.15
C SER A 365 -39.34 -17.68 2.48
N ILE A 366 -39.41 -17.62 1.15
CA ILE A 366 -39.13 -16.40 0.36
C ILE A 366 -40.36 -15.89 -0.41
N ARG A 367 -40.35 -14.62 -0.85
CA ARG A 367 -41.52 -13.92 -1.45
C ARG A 367 -42.17 -14.62 -2.65
N HIS A 368 -41.44 -15.46 -3.37
CA HIS A 368 -41.90 -16.17 -4.56
C HIS A 368 -42.41 -17.61 -4.29
N GLN A 369 -42.95 -17.87 -3.10
CA GLN A 369 -43.54 -19.16 -2.69
C GLN A 369 -42.56 -20.36 -2.71
N MET A 370 -41.26 -20.11 -2.73
CA MET A 370 -40.25 -21.14 -2.47
C MET A 370 -39.90 -21.18 -0.99
N ALA A 371 -39.58 -22.37 -0.49
CA ALA A 371 -39.10 -22.58 0.87
C ALA A 371 -37.88 -23.50 0.86
N PHE A 372 -36.86 -23.17 1.66
CA PHE A 372 -35.66 -23.96 1.82
C PHE A 372 -35.67 -24.65 3.18
N GLN A 373 -35.53 -25.97 3.19
CA GLN A 373 -35.50 -26.77 4.41
C GLN A 373 -34.06 -27.21 4.71
N PHE A 374 -33.57 -26.80 5.87
CA PHE A 374 -32.25 -27.17 6.38
C PHE A 374 -32.38 -28.08 7.59
N ILE A 375 -31.50 -29.07 7.71
CA ILE A 375 -31.40 -30.01 8.86
C ILE A 375 -29.95 -30.14 9.34
N GLU A 376 -29.75 -30.85 10.44
CA GLU A 376 -28.44 -31.16 11.06
C GLU A 376 -27.68 -29.95 11.63
N LEU A 377 -28.42 -28.90 11.99
CA LEU A 377 -27.85 -27.67 12.53
C LEU A 377 -27.54 -27.82 14.03
N LYS A 378 -26.25 -27.77 14.40
CA LYS A 378 -25.80 -27.94 15.80
C LYS A 378 -26.28 -26.81 16.73
N ASP A 379 -26.21 -25.56 16.28
CA ASP A 379 -26.61 -24.36 17.06
C ASP A 379 -27.82 -23.64 16.45
N ARG A 380 -28.84 -24.41 16.07
CA ARG A 380 -30.05 -23.94 15.37
C ARG A 380 -30.65 -22.67 15.96
N ASP A 381 -30.78 -22.61 17.28
CA ASP A 381 -31.46 -21.49 17.94
C ASP A 381 -30.69 -20.18 17.84
N SER A 382 -29.36 -20.23 17.94
CA SER A 382 -28.48 -19.07 17.76
C SER A 382 -28.59 -18.53 16.33
N LEU A 383 -28.46 -19.42 15.34
CA LEU A 383 -28.57 -19.09 13.92
C LEU A 383 -29.91 -18.42 13.60
N VAL A 384 -31.04 -19.00 14.04
CA VAL A 384 -32.37 -18.41 13.79
C VAL A 384 -32.52 -17.05 14.45
N ASN A 385 -32.08 -16.90 15.70
CA ASN A 385 -32.17 -15.62 16.40
C ASN A 385 -31.34 -14.54 15.68
N GLY A 386 -30.13 -14.88 15.22
CA GLY A 386 -29.28 -14.00 14.42
C GLY A 386 -29.91 -13.61 13.08
N LEU A 387 -30.53 -14.55 12.38
CA LEU A 387 -31.25 -14.27 11.13
C LEU A 387 -32.47 -13.38 11.37
N LEU A 388 -33.29 -13.66 12.38
CA LEU A 388 -34.47 -12.84 12.72
C LEU A 388 -34.08 -11.41 13.10
N TYR A 389 -32.99 -11.24 13.84
CA TYR A 389 -32.46 -9.90 14.17
C TYR A 389 -32.09 -9.11 12.91
N ARG A 390 -31.31 -9.70 12.00
CA ARG A 390 -30.92 -9.05 10.73
C ARG A 390 -32.12 -8.74 9.83
N LEU A 391 -33.12 -9.63 9.78
CA LEU A 391 -34.37 -9.38 9.05
C LEU A 391 -35.14 -8.17 9.59
N GLN A 392 -35.13 -7.96 10.91
CA GLN A 392 -35.73 -6.77 11.53
C GLN A 392 -34.97 -5.50 11.14
N GLU A 393 -33.64 -5.54 11.14
CA GLU A 393 -32.77 -4.43 10.76
C GLU A 393 -33.02 -3.98 9.30
N ILE A 394 -33.08 -4.93 8.37
CA ILE A 394 -33.39 -4.68 6.95
C ILE A 394 -34.82 -4.13 6.77
N SER A 395 -35.78 -4.62 7.54
CA SER A 395 -37.17 -4.14 7.48
C SER A 395 -37.30 -2.70 8.00
N SER A 396 -36.53 -2.34 9.03
CA SER A 396 -36.55 -1.00 9.64
C SER A 396 -35.95 0.08 8.72
N SER A 397 -34.85 -0.22 8.01
CA SER A 397 -34.26 0.68 7.01
C SER A 397 -35.18 0.91 5.81
N THR A 398 -35.93 -0.12 5.41
CA THR A 398 -36.91 -0.03 4.31
C THR A 398 -38.15 0.81 4.69
N LEU A 399 -38.55 0.84 5.97
CA LEU A 399 -39.69 1.65 6.44
C LEU A 399 -39.41 3.16 6.43
N SER A 400 -38.16 3.57 6.66
CA SER A 400 -37.74 4.98 6.54
C SER A 400 -37.83 5.48 5.09
N ALA A 401 -37.50 4.62 4.11
CA ALA A 401 -37.65 4.94 2.69
C ALA A 401 -39.12 4.93 2.21
N ARG A 402 -39.98 4.09 2.82
CA ARG A 402 -41.40 3.96 2.43
C ARG A 402 -42.29 5.16 2.74
N HIS A 403 -41.90 6.05 3.67
CA HIS A 403 -42.72 7.24 3.95
C HIS A 403 -42.77 8.24 2.78
N ASN A 404 -41.82 8.14 1.83
CA ASN A 404 -41.82 8.91 0.58
C ASN A 404 -42.44 8.17 -0.63
N ASP A 405 -42.80 6.89 -0.49
CA ASP A 405 -43.10 5.98 -1.61
C ASP A 405 -44.59 5.58 -1.75
N LEU A 406 -45.47 6.12 -0.89
CA LEU A 406 -46.91 5.84 -0.89
C LEU A 406 -47.70 6.45 -2.07
N LYS A 407 -47.02 6.86 -3.15
CA LYS A 407 -47.66 7.37 -4.38
C LYS A 407 -47.41 6.56 -5.65
N PHE A 408 -46.55 5.54 -5.64
CA PHE A 408 -46.11 4.86 -6.88
C PHE A 408 -46.29 3.33 -6.93
N ARG A 409 -46.86 2.71 -5.91
CA ARG A 409 -46.98 1.24 -5.81
C ARG A 409 -48.36 0.71 -6.20
N GLN A 410 -48.71 0.80 -7.48
CA GLN A 410 -49.69 -0.11 -8.06
C GLN A 410 -49.49 -0.15 -9.59
N ASP A 411 -48.48 -0.90 -10.03
CA ASP A 411 -48.42 -1.58 -11.34
C ASP A 411 -47.00 -2.11 -11.59
N CYS A 412 -46.74 -3.36 -11.20
CA CYS A 412 -45.71 -4.21 -11.80
C CYS A 412 -46.02 -5.68 -11.43
N PHE A 413 -46.20 -6.50 -12.47
CA PHE A 413 -46.41 -7.95 -12.51
C PHE A 413 -47.87 -8.47 -12.51
N GLY A 414 -48.47 -8.47 -13.71
CA GLY A 414 -49.65 -9.25 -14.11
C GLY A 414 -50.05 -8.99 -15.59
N ASN A 415 -50.27 -10.04 -16.38
CA ASN A 415 -50.40 -10.09 -17.85
C ASN A 415 -51.44 -9.18 -18.57
N MET A 416 -51.09 -8.82 -19.82
CA MET A 416 -51.90 -8.60 -21.05
C MET A 416 -53.01 -7.51 -21.15
N ASN A 417 -52.87 -6.69 -22.20
CA ASN A 417 -53.88 -5.94 -23.00
C ASN A 417 -54.75 -4.87 -22.29
N ILE A 418 -54.62 -3.60 -22.70
CA ILE A 418 -55.67 -2.76 -23.36
C ILE A 418 -55.27 -1.27 -23.39
N MET A 419 -55.42 -0.69 -24.60
CA MET A 419 -55.63 0.71 -25.03
C MET A 419 -55.19 1.88 -24.14
N VAL A 420 -54.24 2.63 -24.68
CA VAL A 420 -53.94 4.03 -24.36
C VAL A 420 -55.13 4.92 -24.74
N ASN A 421 -55.75 5.57 -23.75
CA ASN A 421 -56.63 6.71 -24.00
C ASN A 421 -55.87 8.01 -23.70
N GLN A 422 -55.86 8.89 -24.70
CA GLN A 422 -55.28 10.21 -24.68
C GLN A 422 -56.03 11.13 -23.71
N SER A 423 -55.28 11.89 -22.92
CA SER A 423 -55.71 13.19 -22.43
C SER A 423 -54.50 14.10 -22.31
N GLU A 424 -54.47 15.09 -23.21
CA GLU A 424 -53.53 16.21 -23.24
C GLU A 424 -53.67 17.04 -21.96
N ASP A 425 -52.55 17.36 -21.30
CA ASP A 425 -52.32 18.74 -20.87
C ASP A 425 -50.83 19.00 -20.60
N GLY A 426 -50.36 20.14 -21.09
CA GLY A 426 -48.96 20.41 -21.38
C GLY A 426 -48.08 20.95 -20.24
N ASN A 427 -46.80 21.10 -20.62
CA ASN A 427 -45.71 21.86 -19.97
C ASN A 427 -44.80 21.08 -19.00
N GLU A 428 -43.96 20.19 -19.51
CA GLU A 428 -42.71 19.77 -18.85
C GLU A 428 -41.50 20.05 -19.76
N LYS A 429 -40.45 20.65 -19.17
CA LYS A 429 -39.12 20.74 -19.76
C LYS A 429 -38.66 19.33 -20.17
N GLU A 430 -38.10 19.18 -21.37
CA GLU A 430 -37.60 17.92 -21.93
C GLU A 430 -36.70 17.20 -20.90
N LYS A 431 -37.25 16.21 -20.19
CA LYS A 431 -36.46 15.23 -19.44
C LYS A 431 -35.71 14.37 -20.47
N PRO A 432 -34.46 13.97 -20.21
CA PRO A 432 -33.76 13.05 -21.09
C PRO A 432 -34.58 11.76 -21.23
N SER A 433 -35.01 11.46 -22.46
CA SER A 433 -35.72 10.23 -22.82
C SER A 433 -34.79 9.03 -22.60
N LEU A 434 -34.95 8.32 -21.47
CA LEU A 434 -34.24 7.07 -21.19
C LEU A 434 -34.80 5.94 -22.09
N ASN A 435 -33.93 5.08 -22.61
CA ASN A 435 -34.37 3.95 -23.43
C ASN A 435 -35.02 2.88 -22.55
N ALA A 436 -36.30 2.59 -22.82
CA ALA A 436 -37.10 1.63 -22.04
C ALA A 436 -36.97 0.17 -22.50
N GLU A 437 -36.35 -0.07 -23.67
CA GLU A 437 -36.16 -1.40 -24.26
C GLU A 437 -34.68 -1.64 -24.57
N ALA A 438 -34.27 -2.91 -24.65
CA ALA A 438 -32.92 -3.30 -25.04
C ALA A 438 -32.65 -2.96 -26.52
N LEU A 439 -31.43 -2.54 -26.87
CA LEU A 439 -31.14 -2.05 -28.22
C LEU A 439 -31.33 -3.13 -29.29
N MET A 440 -31.07 -4.41 -29.01
CA MET A 440 -31.32 -5.47 -29.99
C MET A 440 -32.77 -5.49 -30.45
N ALA A 441 -33.74 -5.39 -29.52
CA ALA A 441 -35.17 -5.38 -29.85
C ALA A 441 -35.56 -4.25 -30.81
N MET A 442 -34.86 -3.11 -30.77
CA MET A 442 -35.10 -1.95 -31.63
C MET A 442 -34.41 -2.06 -33.00
N PHE A 443 -33.29 -2.78 -33.10
CA PHE A 443 -32.42 -2.77 -34.28
C PHE A 443 -32.31 -4.11 -35.03
N HIS A 444 -33.04 -5.16 -34.63
CA HIS A 444 -33.17 -6.38 -35.43
C HIS A 444 -33.78 -6.06 -36.81
N GLN A 445 -33.01 -6.33 -37.87
CA GLN A 445 -33.56 -6.37 -39.22
C GLN A 445 -34.50 -7.57 -39.30
N THR A 446 -35.78 -7.33 -39.54
CA THR A 446 -36.76 -8.36 -39.90
C THR A 446 -36.33 -9.04 -41.20
N GLY A 447 -35.49 -10.07 -41.08
CA GLY A 447 -35.21 -11.02 -42.15
C GLY A 447 -36.46 -11.87 -42.37
N THR A 448 -36.99 -11.85 -43.59
CA THR A 448 -38.10 -12.65 -44.10
C THR A 448 -38.16 -14.05 -43.49
N GLU A 449 -39.14 -14.29 -42.61
CA GLU A 449 -39.50 -15.63 -42.16
C GLU A 449 -39.92 -16.47 -43.38
N SER A 450 -39.11 -17.48 -43.72
CA SER A 450 -39.52 -18.50 -44.68
C SER A 450 -40.51 -19.47 -44.00
N PRO A 451 -41.64 -19.87 -44.62
CA PRO A 451 -42.74 -20.53 -43.92
C PRO A 451 -42.56 -22.03 -43.64
N ASP A 452 -41.34 -22.58 -43.69
CA ASP A 452 -41.14 -24.04 -43.64
C ASP A 452 -39.96 -24.46 -42.75
N ALA A 453 -40.19 -25.51 -41.96
CA ALA A 453 -39.26 -26.28 -41.13
C ALA A 453 -39.12 -25.93 -39.62
N GLY A 454 -39.74 -26.77 -38.78
CA GLY A 454 -39.31 -27.03 -37.39
C GLY A 454 -39.49 -25.88 -36.39
N MET A 455 -39.34 -26.17 -35.10
CA MET A 455 -39.11 -25.10 -34.13
C MET A 455 -37.73 -24.48 -34.40
N SER A 456 -37.61 -23.16 -34.29
CA SER A 456 -36.29 -22.52 -34.33
C SER A 456 -35.46 -23.00 -33.14
N ARG A 457 -34.14 -23.10 -33.32
CA ARG A 457 -33.22 -23.54 -32.25
C ARG A 457 -33.32 -22.64 -31.01
N GLU A 458 -33.60 -21.36 -31.21
CA GLU A 458 -33.84 -20.40 -30.14
C GLU A 458 -35.05 -20.77 -29.26
N GLN A 459 -36.16 -21.17 -29.88
CA GLN A 459 -37.34 -21.66 -29.16
C GLN A 459 -37.07 -22.96 -28.39
N ILE A 460 -36.13 -23.80 -28.85
CA ILE A 460 -35.70 -24.99 -28.12
C ILE A 460 -34.96 -24.58 -26.86
N LYS A 461 -34.02 -23.63 -26.95
CA LYS A 461 -33.29 -23.10 -25.79
C LYS A 461 -34.26 -22.49 -24.77
N GLU A 462 -35.21 -21.67 -25.21
CA GLU A 462 -36.24 -21.09 -24.33
C GLU A 462 -37.06 -22.17 -23.60
N ARG A 463 -37.43 -23.27 -24.26
CA ARG A 463 -38.12 -24.39 -23.59
C ARG A 463 -37.27 -25.06 -22.53
N LEU A 464 -35.99 -25.34 -22.83
CA LEU A 464 -35.07 -25.94 -21.86
C LEU A 464 -34.90 -25.05 -20.62
N TRP A 465 -34.81 -23.73 -20.81
CA TRP A 465 -34.76 -22.78 -19.70
C TRP A 465 -36.07 -22.72 -18.90
N ASN A 466 -37.23 -22.77 -19.57
CA ASN A 466 -38.51 -22.81 -18.88
C ASN A 466 -38.70 -24.10 -18.05
N ASP A 467 -38.29 -25.24 -18.59
CA ASP A 467 -38.29 -26.52 -17.86
C ASP A 467 -37.36 -26.44 -16.64
N HIS A 468 -36.19 -25.82 -16.80
CA HIS A 468 -35.26 -25.57 -15.70
C HIS A 468 -35.88 -24.66 -14.62
N PHE A 469 -36.50 -23.54 -15.01
CA PHE A 469 -37.13 -22.63 -14.04
C PHE A 469 -38.23 -23.29 -13.21
N ALA A 470 -38.97 -24.23 -13.80
CA ALA A 470 -40.02 -24.96 -13.11
C ALA A 470 -39.47 -25.87 -11.98
N GLU A 471 -38.25 -26.40 -12.14
CA GLU A 471 -37.64 -27.33 -11.17
C GLU A 471 -36.66 -26.63 -10.19
N TYR A 472 -35.87 -25.66 -10.66
CA TYR A 472 -34.77 -25.04 -9.88
C TYR A 472 -35.06 -23.60 -9.44
N GLY A 473 -36.15 -22.99 -9.94
CA GLY A 473 -36.51 -21.58 -9.69
C GLY A 473 -35.93 -20.61 -10.72
N ARG A 474 -36.46 -19.38 -10.76
CA ARG A 474 -36.11 -18.32 -11.73
C ARG A 474 -35.47 -17.06 -11.11
N SER A 475 -35.49 -16.94 -9.79
CA SER A 475 -34.96 -15.77 -9.08
C SER A 475 -33.48 -15.93 -8.70
N VAL A 476 -32.89 -14.92 -8.07
CA VAL A 476 -31.54 -14.98 -7.46
C VAL A 476 -31.38 -16.20 -6.54
N CYS A 477 -32.46 -16.61 -5.89
CA CYS A 477 -32.50 -17.77 -4.98
C CYS A 477 -32.58 -19.13 -5.70
N MET A 478 -32.44 -19.19 -7.02
CA MET A 478 -32.48 -20.46 -7.75
C MET A 478 -31.39 -21.43 -7.28
N PHE A 479 -31.67 -22.73 -7.40
CA PHE A 479 -30.68 -23.77 -7.16
C PHE A 479 -29.65 -23.81 -8.30
N ARG A 480 -28.41 -23.40 -8.03
CA ARG A 480 -27.32 -23.42 -9.00
C ARG A 480 -26.62 -24.78 -8.98
N THR A 481 -26.55 -25.44 -10.13
CA THR A 481 -26.08 -26.83 -10.30
C THR A 481 -25.29 -26.99 -11.59
N GLU A 482 -24.63 -28.13 -11.80
CA GLU A 482 -24.02 -28.46 -13.10
C GLU A 482 -25.01 -28.44 -14.29
N LYS A 483 -26.31 -28.66 -14.04
CA LYS A 483 -27.31 -28.65 -15.13
C LYS A 483 -27.48 -27.26 -15.73
N ILE A 484 -27.57 -26.23 -14.89
CA ILE A 484 -27.65 -24.84 -15.38
C ILE A 484 -26.31 -24.42 -16.00
N GLN A 485 -25.18 -24.88 -15.48
CA GLN A 485 -23.88 -24.65 -16.12
C GLN A 485 -23.86 -25.19 -17.56
N LYS A 486 -24.41 -26.38 -17.79
CA LYS A 486 -24.56 -26.96 -19.15
C LYS A 486 -25.49 -26.13 -20.03
N LEU A 487 -26.60 -25.61 -19.49
CA LEU A 487 -27.50 -24.72 -20.24
C LEU A 487 -26.81 -23.40 -20.62
N VAL A 488 -26.03 -22.82 -19.71
CA VAL A 488 -25.23 -21.63 -19.96
C VAL A 488 -24.14 -21.91 -21.01
N ALA A 489 -23.49 -23.08 -20.95
CA ALA A 489 -22.49 -23.50 -21.94
C ALA A 489 -23.05 -23.66 -23.36
N MET A 490 -24.33 -24.04 -23.48
CA MET A 490 -25.06 -24.08 -24.76
C MET A 490 -25.48 -22.68 -25.26
N GLY A 491 -25.25 -21.62 -24.46
CA GLY A 491 -25.65 -20.25 -24.72
C GLY A 491 -27.08 -19.95 -24.24
N ILE A 492 -27.24 -18.76 -23.67
CA ILE A 492 -28.53 -18.26 -23.17
C ILE A 492 -29.34 -17.69 -24.34
N PRO A 493 -30.68 -17.94 -24.40
CA PRO A 493 -31.55 -17.29 -25.37
C PRO A 493 -31.45 -15.76 -25.33
N GLU A 494 -31.47 -15.11 -26.48
CA GLU A 494 -31.33 -13.65 -26.59
C GLU A 494 -32.37 -12.90 -25.74
N SER A 495 -33.59 -13.43 -25.70
CA SER A 495 -34.72 -12.91 -24.92
C SER A 495 -34.53 -13.00 -23.40
N LEU A 496 -33.66 -13.90 -22.93
CA LEU A 496 -33.41 -14.15 -21.50
C LEU A 496 -32.07 -13.61 -21.00
N ARG A 497 -31.14 -13.18 -21.88
CA ARG A 497 -29.79 -12.74 -21.49
C ARG A 497 -29.80 -11.62 -20.46
N GLY A 498 -30.48 -10.51 -20.74
CA GLY A 498 -30.52 -9.37 -19.81
C GLY A 498 -31.05 -9.75 -18.43
N GLU A 499 -32.13 -10.54 -18.38
CA GLU A 499 -32.71 -11.04 -17.11
C GLU A 499 -31.74 -11.95 -16.37
N LEU A 500 -31.17 -12.96 -17.05
CA LEU A 500 -30.29 -13.94 -16.41
C LEU A 500 -28.96 -13.34 -15.97
N TRP A 501 -28.40 -12.39 -16.72
CA TRP A 501 -27.20 -11.65 -16.28
C TRP A 501 -27.48 -10.86 -15.00
N LEU A 502 -28.64 -10.21 -14.88
CA LEU A 502 -29.06 -9.52 -13.65
C LEU A 502 -29.25 -10.49 -12.48
N VAL A 503 -29.79 -11.67 -12.74
CA VAL A 503 -30.05 -12.70 -11.73
C VAL A 503 -28.75 -13.38 -11.26
N PHE A 504 -27.85 -13.76 -12.17
CA PHE A 504 -26.59 -14.41 -11.82
C PHE A 504 -25.65 -13.48 -11.08
N SER A 505 -25.62 -12.21 -11.50
CA SER A 505 -24.91 -11.16 -10.78
C SER A 505 -25.65 -10.69 -9.54
N ASP A 506 -26.95 -10.93 -9.32
CA ASP A 506 -27.73 -10.28 -8.24
C ASP A 506 -27.82 -8.72 -8.36
N ALA A 507 -27.48 -8.16 -9.54
CA ALA A 507 -27.69 -6.73 -9.82
C ALA A 507 -29.17 -6.32 -9.71
N VAL A 508 -30.09 -7.27 -9.93
CA VAL A 508 -31.54 -7.05 -9.75
C VAL A 508 -31.92 -6.61 -8.33
N THR A 509 -31.28 -7.18 -7.30
CA THR A 509 -31.59 -6.85 -5.89
C THR A 509 -31.05 -5.47 -5.52
N GLU A 510 -29.88 -5.10 -6.05
CA GLU A 510 -29.26 -3.80 -5.83
C GLU A 510 -30.06 -2.68 -6.51
N MET A 511 -30.46 -2.89 -7.77
CA MET A 511 -31.36 -2.00 -8.51
C MET A 511 -32.69 -1.79 -7.76
N ALA A 512 -33.33 -2.89 -7.33
CA ALA A 512 -34.59 -2.83 -6.57
C ALA A 512 -34.44 -2.17 -5.19
N SER A 513 -33.22 -1.95 -4.71
CA SER A 513 -32.93 -1.24 -3.46
C SER A 513 -32.67 0.25 -3.65
N HIS A 514 -32.50 0.71 -4.90
CA HIS A 514 -32.20 2.10 -5.23
C HIS A 514 -33.15 2.68 -6.30
N PRO A 515 -34.48 2.76 -6.06
CA PRO A 515 -35.42 3.32 -7.04
C PRO A 515 -35.07 4.74 -7.49
N GLY A 516 -35.06 4.96 -8.80
CA GLY A 516 -34.78 6.25 -9.43
C GLY A 516 -33.34 6.76 -9.25
N TYR A 517 -32.42 5.92 -8.78
CA TYR A 517 -31.02 6.32 -8.55
C TYR A 517 -30.27 6.61 -9.85
N TYR A 518 -30.42 5.75 -10.86
CA TYR A 518 -29.77 5.94 -12.16
C TYR A 518 -30.22 7.25 -12.83
N GLY A 519 -31.53 7.52 -12.87
CA GLY A 519 -32.07 8.75 -13.44
C GLY A 519 -31.48 10.02 -12.80
N ARG A 520 -31.36 10.04 -11.46
CA ARG A 520 -30.70 11.16 -10.75
C ARG A 520 -29.23 11.30 -11.12
N LEU A 521 -28.49 10.20 -11.21
CA LEU A 521 -27.07 10.25 -11.62
C LEU A 521 -26.88 10.78 -13.03
N VAL A 522 -27.75 10.40 -13.97
CA VAL A 522 -27.72 10.94 -15.34
C VAL A 522 -27.93 12.44 -15.31
N GLU A 523 -28.95 12.93 -14.59
CA GLU A 523 -29.22 14.37 -14.46
C GLU A 523 -28.04 15.13 -13.82
N GLU A 524 -27.39 14.56 -12.80
CA GLU A 524 -26.29 15.20 -12.09
C GLU A 524 -24.95 15.15 -12.85
N SER A 525 -24.74 14.14 -13.69
CA SER A 525 -23.46 13.92 -14.37
C SER A 525 -23.39 14.57 -15.76
N MET A 526 -24.54 14.72 -16.43
CA MET A 526 -24.62 15.31 -17.76
C MET A 526 -24.15 16.77 -17.78
N GLY A 527 -23.27 17.10 -18.73
CA GLY A 527 -22.75 18.46 -18.92
C GLY A 527 -21.58 18.85 -18.02
N LYS A 528 -21.07 17.93 -17.17
CA LYS A 528 -19.80 18.14 -16.44
C LYS A 528 -18.60 17.87 -17.36
N CYS A 529 -17.55 18.67 -17.24
CA CYS A 529 -16.27 18.43 -17.91
C CYS A 529 -15.27 17.84 -16.90
N CYS A 530 -14.81 16.62 -17.16
CA CYS A 530 -13.71 15.98 -16.46
C CYS A 530 -12.97 15.05 -17.43
N LEU A 531 -11.77 14.59 -17.05
CA LEU A 531 -10.94 13.72 -17.89
C LEU A 531 -11.71 12.48 -18.37
N ALA A 532 -12.44 11.81 -17.47
CA ALA A 532 -13.25 10.65 -17.81
C ALA A 532 -14.27 10.94 -18.92
N ASN A 533 -14.93 12.12 -18.90
CA ASN A 533 -15.90 12.49 -19.93
C ASN A 533 -15.24 12.71 -21.29
N GLU A 534 -14.06 13.32 -21.34
CA GLU A 534 -13.30 13.49 -22.58
C GLU A 534 -12.84 12.16 -23.18
N GLU A 535 -12.42 11.22 -22.33
CA GLU A 535 -12.05 9.86 -22.74
C GLU A 535 -13.24 9.05 -23.23
N ILE A 536 -14.40 9.17 -22.56
CA ILE A 536 -15.65 8.55 -23.00
C ILE A 536 -16.02 9.05 -24.40
N GLU A 537 -16.08 10.36 -24.64
CA GLU A 537 -16.48 10.91 -25.95
C GLU A 537 -15.58 10.43 -27.10
N ARG A 538 -14.27 10.31 -26.85
CA ARG A 538 -13.31 9.76 -27.81
C ARG A 538 -13.59 8.30 -28.15
N ASP A 539 -14.16 7.55 -27.21
CA ASP A 539 -14.33 6.10 -27.29
C ASP A 539 -15.71 5.68 -27.81
N LEU A 540 -16.73 6.52 -27.69
CA LEU A 540 -18.12 6.18 -28.09
C LEU A 540 -18.20 5.64 -29.52
N HIS A 541 -17.63 6.34 -30.50
CA HIS A 541 -17.75 6.00 -31.92
C HIS A 541 -16.89 4.80 -32.37
N ARG A 542 -15.95 4.35 -31.53
CA ARG A 542 -15.15 3.13 -31.77
C ARG A 542 -15.72 1.90 -31.02
N SER A 543 -16.88 2.02 -30.38
CA SER A 543 -17.51 0.95 -29.58
C SER A 543 -18.45 0.11 -30.43
N LEU A 544 -18.04 -1.12 -30.77
CA LEU A 544 -18.76 -2.03 -31.69
C LEU A 544 -19.23 -1.32 -32.98
N PRO A 545 -18.31 -0.71 -33.76
CA PRO A 545 -18.66 0.18 -34.88
C PRO A 545 -19.45 -0.52 -36.00
N GLU A 546 -19.38 -1.85 -36.06
CA GLU A 546 -20.08 -2.67 -37.06
C GLU A 546 -21.56 -2.89 -36.71
N HIS A 547 -21.96 -2.72 -35.45
CA HIS A 547 -23.33 -3.00 -35.01
C HIS A 547 -24.27 -1.81 -35.27
N PRO A 548 -25.46 -2.01 -35.89
CA PRO A 548 -26.36 -0.91 -36.27
C PRO A 548 -26.77 0.02 -35.11
N ALA A 549 -26.91 -0.55 -33.90
CA ALA A 549 -27.28 0.22 -32.70
C ALA A 549 -26.28 1.35 -32.36
N PHE A 550 -24.99 1.16 -32.63
CA PHE A 550 -23.93 2.13 -32.34
C PHE A 550 -23.51 2.97 -33.55
N GLN A 551 -24.20 2.82 -34.67
CA GLN A 551 -24.18 3.76 -35.80
C GLN A 551 -25.32 4.78 -35.70
N ASN A 552 -26.20 4.64 -34.70
CA ASN A 552 -27.35 5.50 -34.45
C ASN A 552 -27.13 6.33 -33.17
N GLU A 553 -27.55 7.60 -33.20
CA GLU A 553 -27.43 8.51 -32.05
C GLU A 553 -28.16 7.97 -30.81
N THR A 554 -29.21 7.17 -30.97
CA THR A 554 -29.96 6.58 -29.85
C THR A 554 -29.09 5.65 -29.01
N GLY A 555 -28.32 4.76 -29.65
CA GLY A 555 -27.42 3.83 -28.95
C GLY A 555 -26.18 4.53 -28.41
N ILE A 556 -25.60 5.46 -29.19
CA ILE A 556 -24.46 6.28 -28.75
C ILE A 556 -24.82 7.15 -27.54
N ALA A 557 -26.01 7.75 -27.53
CA ALA A 557 -26.48 8.56 -26.40
C ALA A 557 -26.74 7.71 -25.14
N ALA A 558 -27.29 6.49 -25.29
CA ALA A 558 -27.45 5.57 -24.16
C ALA A 558 -26.09 5.14 -23.58
N LEU A 559 -25.13 4.78 -24.45
CA LEU A 559 -23.77 4.43 -24.04
C LEU A 559 -23.10 5.58 -23.29
N ARG A 560 -23.20 6.80 -23.81
CA ARG A 560 -22.71 8.02 -23.15
C ARG A 560 -23.30 8.20 -21.76
N ARG A 561 -24.63 8.10 -21.61
CA ARG A 561 -25.31 8.28 -20.32
C ARG A 561 -24.90 7.22 -19.30
N VAL A 562 -24.84 5.94 -19.68
CA VAL A 562 -24.44 4.86 -18.75
C VAL A 562 -23.00 5.03 -18.28
N LEU A 563 -22.04 5.25 -19.19
CA LEU A 563 -20.63 5.41 -18.84
C LEU A 563 -20.38 6.66 -17.98
N THR A 564 -21.02 7.78 -18.35
CA THR A 564 -20.87 9.05 -17.61
C THR A 564 -21.49 8.96 -16.22
N ALA A 565 -22.67 8.35 -16.09
CA ALA A 565 -23.32 8.12 -14.80
C ALA A 565 -22.47 7.20 -13.89
N TYR A 566 -21.84 6.17 -14.45
CA TYR A 566 -20.94 5.29 -13.70
C TYR A 566 -19.68 6.02 -13.24
N ALA A 567 -18.99 6.73 -14.15
CA ALA A 567 -17.78 7.48 -13.81
C ALA A 567 -18.03 8.53 -12.72
N TYR A 568 -19.23 9.13 -12.72
CA TYR A 568 -19.66 10.06 -11.68
C TYR A 568 -20.00 9.36 -10.36
N ARG A 569 -20.63 8.17 -10.39
CA ARG A 569 -20.93 7.38 -9.19
C ARG A 569 -19.67 6.98 -8.44
N ASN A 570 -18.64 6.55 -9.17
CA ASN A 570 -17.41 6.03 -8.58
C ASN A 570 -16.18 6.71 -9.21
N PRO A 571 -15.83 7.94 -8.78
CA PRO A 571 -14.71 8.68 -9.33
C PRO A 571 -13.34 8.01 -9.12
N LYS A 572 -13.23 7.08 -8.15
CA LYS A 572 -12.00 6.31 -7.90
C LYS A 572 -11.68 5.36 -9.06
N ILE A 573 -12.72 4.78 -9.67
CA ILE A 573 -12.59 3.97 -10.88
C ILE A 573 -12.67 4.89 -12.11
N GLY A 574 -13.62 5.82 -12.11
CA GLY A 574 -13.85 6.75 -13.22
C GLY A 574 -14.24 6.00 -14.49
N TYR A 575 -13.45 6.20 -15.55
CA TYR A 575 -13.60 5.50 -16.82
C TYR A 575 -12.27 4.84 -17.18
N CYS A 576 -12.33 3.56 -17.52
CA CYS A 576 -11.21 2.82 -18.07
C CYS A 576 -11.55 2.40 -19.50
N GLN A 577 -10.60 2.58 -20.41
CA GLN A 577 -10.68 2.05 -21.76
C GLN A 577 -10.96 0.54 -21.68
N SER A 578 -11.97 0.07 -22.43
CA SER A 578 -12.59 -1.28 -22.41
C SER A 578 -14.00 -1.30 -21.80
N MET A 579 -14.32 -0.39 -20.88
CA MET A 579 -15.68 -0.28 -20.31
C MET A 579 -16.72 0.05 -21.36
N ASN A 580 -16.37 0.85 -22.37
CA ASN A 580 -17.23 1.18 -23.50
C ASN A 580 -17.65 -0.08 -24.29
N ILE A 581 -16.71 -0.99 -24.56
CA ILE A 581 -16.98 -2.23 -25.29
C ILE A 581 -17.94 -3.13 -24.50
N LEU A 582 -17.67 -3.31 -23.20
CA LEU A 582 -18.53 -4.10 -22.32
C LEU A 582 -19.93 -3.48 -22.24
N THR A 583 -20.02 -2.18 -21.96
CA THR A 583 -21.29 -1.46 -21.81
C THR A 583 -22.12 -1.50 -23.08
N SER A 584 -21.48 -1.42 -24.25
CA SER A 584 -22.16 -1.61 -25.53
C SER A 584 -22.87 -2.96 -25.61
N VAL A 585 -22.21 -4.07 -25.24
CA VAL A 585 -22.84 -5.40 -25.23
C VAL A 585 -23.95 -5.49 -24.18
N LEU A 586 -23.78 -4.89 -22.98
CA LEU A 586 -24.83 -4.86 -21.97
C LEU A 586 -26.10 -4.15 -22.47
N LEU A 587 -25.94 -3.03 -23.17
CA LEU A 587 -27.05 -2.26 -23.76
C LEU A 587 -27.75 -2.99 -24.93
N LEU A 588 -27.10 -3.97 -25.56
CA LEU A 588 -27.75 -4.79 -26.58
C LEU A 588 -28.83 -5.69 -25.98
N TYR A 589 -28.59 -6.24 -24.78
CA TYR A 589 -29.44 -7.30 -24.19
C TYR A 589 -30.22 -6.88 -22.93
N ALA A 590 -29.89 -5.75 -22.32
CA ALA A 590 -30.56 -5.20 -21.15
C ALA A 590 -31.08 -3.78 -21.41
N LYS A 591 -32.07 -3.33 -20.63
CA LYS A 591 -32.52 -1.93 -20.65
C LYS A 591 -31.41 -1.01 -20.15
N GLU A 592 -31.53 0.29 -20.42
CA GLU A 592 -30.49 1.26 -20.07
C GLU A 592 -30.11 1.27 -18.57
N GLU A 593 -31.09 1.32 -17.68
CA GLU A 593 -30.84 1.25 -16.22
C GLU A 593 -30.31 -0.13 -15.79
N GLU A 594 -30.82 -1.21 -16.38
CA GLU A 594 -30.37 -2.58 -16.11
C GLU A 594 -28.89 -2.74 -16.52
N ALA A 595 -28.49 -2.21 -17.67
CA ALA A 595 -27.12 -2.20 -18.17
C ALA A 595 -26.18 -1.39 -17.24
N PHE A 596 -26.66 -0.28 -16.68
CA PHE A 596 -25.92 0.46 -15.65
C PHE A 596 -25.64 -0.40 -14.40
N TRP A 597 -26.65 -1.11 -13.88
CA TRP A 597 -26.45 -1.96 -12.70
C TRP A 597 -25.60 -3.20 -12.99
N LEU A 598 -25.67 -3.75 -14.20
CA LEU A 598 -24.74 -4.79 -14.66
C LEU A 598 -23.31 -4.25 -14.70
N LEU A 599 -23.08 -3.05 -15.23
CA LEU A 599 -21.76 -2.42 -15.24
C LEU A 599 -21.23 -2.21 -13.81
N VAL A 600 -22.08 -1.73 -12.89
CA VAL A 600 -21.73 -1.62 -11.46
C VAL A 600 -21.32 -2.97 -10.89
N ALA A 601 -22.11 -4.02 -11.14
CA ALA A 601 -21.79 -5.36 -10.66
C ALA A 601 -20.46 -5.90 -11.24
N VAL A 602 -20.19 -5.65 -12.53
CA VAL A 602 -18.96 -6.11 -13.17
C VAL A 602 -17.75 -5.36 -12.60
N CYS A 603 -17.78 -4.02 -12.58
CA CYS A 603 -16.63 -3.22 -12.22
C CYS A 603 -16.33 -3.20 -10.71
N GLU A 604 -17.36 -3.22 -9.85
CA GLU A 604 -17.17 -3.08 -8.39
C GLU A 604 -17.07 -4.42 -7.66
N ARG A 605 -17.53 -5.52 -8.27
CA ARG A 605 -17.67 -6.82 -7.59
C ARG A 605 -17.12 -8.03 -8.35
N MET A 606 -17.45 -8.21 -9.62
CA MET A 606 -17.05 -9.42 -10.35
C MET A 606 -15.61 -9.34 -10.89
N LEU A 607 -15.16 -8.14 -11.27
CA LEU A 607 -13.80 -7.84 -11.76
C LEU A 607 -13.15 -6.73 -10.90
N PRO A 608 -12.88 -7.02 -9.62
CA PRO A 608 -12.28 -6.06 -8.72
C PRO A 608 -10.94 -5.53 -9.25
N ASP A 609 -10.76 -4.21 -9.21
CA ASP A 609 -9.50 -3.51 -9.51
C ASP A 609 -9.04 -3.66 -10.98
N TYR A 610 -9.89 -4.18 -11.87
CA TYR A 610 -9.61 -4.32 -13.31
C TYR A 610 -9.64 -2.98 -14.05
N PHE A 611 -10.58 -2.12 -13.68
CA PHE A 611 -10.89 -0.89 -14.40
C PHE A 611 -10.35 0.36 -13.69
N ASN A 612 -9.39 0.21 -12.77
CA ASN A 612 -8.63 1.36 -12.30
C ASN A 612 -7.60 1.77 -13.37
N HIS A 613 -7.06 2.99 -13.26
CA HIS A 613 -6.09 3.54 -14.21
C HIS A 613 -4.81 2.71 -14.37
N ARG A 614 -4.40 1.97 -13.33
CA ARG A 614 -3.24 1.07 -13.36
C ARG A 614 -3.58 -0.36 -13.80
N VAL A 615 -4.86 -0.67 -14.01
CA VAL A 615 -5.42 -1.99 -14.32
C VAL A 615 -4.85 -3.14 -13.46
N ILE A 616 -4.65 -2.89 -12.15
CA ILE A 616 -3.93 -3.80 -11.24
C ILE A 616 -4.57 -5.19 -11.21
N GLY A 617 -5.89 -5.26 -11.07
CA GLY A 617 -6.62 -6.54 -11.00
C GLY A 617 -6.43 -7.38 -12.26
N ALA A 618 -6.45 -6.76 -13.44
CA ALA A 618 -6.28 -7.44 -14.71
C ALA A 618 -4.84 -7.97 -14.89
N GLN A 619 -3.83 -7.21 -14.46
CA GLN A 619 -2.43 -7.64 -14.48
C GLN A 619 -2.11 -8.73 -13.45
N VAL A 620 -2.80 -8.72 -12.30
CA VAL A 620 -2.74 -9.82 -11.33
C VAL A 620 -3.27 -11.09 -11.99
N ASP A 621 -4.43 -11.03 -12.63
CA ASP A 621 -5.02 -12.19 -13.28
C ASP A 621 -4.25 -12.64 -14.52
N GLN A 622 -3.58 -11.73 -15.24
CA GLN A 622 -2.57 -12.07 -16.25
C GLN A 622 -1.44 -12.94 -15.65
N SER A 623 -0.93 -12.58 -14.47
CA SER A 623 0.14 -13.35 -13.79
C SER A 623 -0.38 -14.69 -13.25
N VAL A 624 -1.64 -14.72 -12.78
CA VAL A 624 -2.34 -15.96 -12.41
C VAL A 624 -2.45 -16.87 -13.63
N PHE A 625 -2.82 -16.33 -14.80
CA PHE A 625 -2.93 -17.09 -16.04
C PHE A 625 -1.58 -17.67 -16.46
N GLU A 626 -0.49 -16.91 -16.36
CA GLU A 626 0.87 -17.41 -16.62
C GLU A 626 1.22 -18.62 -15.74
N GLU A 627 0.87 -18.59 -14.44
CA GLU A 627 1.08 -19.72 -13.54
C GLU A 627 0.16 -20.91 -13.89
N LEU A 628 -1.10 -20.66 -14.24
CA LEU A 628 -2.02 -21.71 -14.69
C LEU A 628 -1.54 -22.38 -16.00
N ILE A 629 -0.94 -21.63 -16.94
CA ILE A 629 -0.35 -22.20 -18.15
C ILE A 629 0.79 -23.16 -17.77
N LYS A 630 1.68 -22.76 -16.86
CA LYS A 630 2.78 -23.63 -16.39
C LYS A 630 2.27 -24.90 -15.72
N GLU A 631 1.21 -24.79 -14.93
CA GLU A 631 0.62 -25.94 -14.22
C GLU A 631 -0.19 -26.88 -15.12
N ARG A 632 -0.93 -26.34 -16.08
CA ARG A 632 -1.95 -27.09 -16.84
C ARG A 632 -1.54 -27.41 -18.27
N LEU A 633 -0.63 -26.63 -18.86
CA LEU A 633 -0.10 -26.80 -20.22
C LEU A 633 1.45 -26.85 -20.18
N PRO A 634 2.06 -27.80 -19.44
CA PRO A 634 3.51 -27.82 -19.23
C PRO A 634 4.30 -27.98 -20.54
N GLU A 635 3.78 -28.74 -21.51
CA GLU A 635 4.43 -28.91 -22.82
C GLU A 635 4.56 -27.57 -23.56
N LEU A 636 3.52 -26.73 -23.51
CA LEU A 636 3.54 -25.39 -24.09
C LEU A 636 4.52 -24.47 -23.33
N ALA A 637 4.51 -24.57 -22.00
CA ALA A 637 5.40 -23.80 -21.12
C ALA A 637 6.89 -24.14 -21.30
N GLU A 638 7.22 -25.38 -21.67
CA GLU A 638 8.60 -25.80 -21.96
C GLU A 638 9.10 -25.30 -23.32
N HIS A 639 8.21 -25.18 -24.32
CA HIS A 639 8.57 -24.76 -25.67
C HIS A 639 8.60 -23.23 -25.84
N ILE A 640 7.72 -22.51 -25.13
CA ILE A 640 7.67 -21.05 -25.19
C ILE A 640 8.56 -20.48 -24.08
N THR A 641 9.70 -19.94 -24.49
CA THR A 641 10.74 -19.45 -23.57
C THR A 641 10.27 -18.28 -22.70
N ASP A 642 9.33 -17.46 -23.19
CA ASP A 642 8.75 -16.34 -22.45
C ASP A 642 7.22 -16.39 -22.47
N LEU A 643 6.64 -17.00 -21.45
CA LEU A 643 5.20 -17.05 -21.26
C LEU A 643 4.58 -15.67 -20.96
N SER A 644 5.39 -14.68 -20.57
CA SER A 644 4.88 -13.34 -20.29
C SER A 644 4.34 -12.67 -21.55
N THR A 645 4.84 -13.01 -22.74
CA THR A 645 4.28 -12.57 -24.03
C THR A 645 2.85 -13.10 -24.20
N LEU A 646 2.63 -14.41 -24.04
CA LEU A 646 1.29 -14.99 -24.15
C LEU A 646 0.33 -14.41 -23.11
N ALA A 647 0.81 -14.24 -21.88
CA ALA A 647 0.06 -13.57 -20.82
C ALA A 647 -0.28 -12.12 -21.21
N SER A 648 0.67 -11.37 -21.80
CA SER A 648 0.45 -9.98 -22.25
C SER A 648 -0.64 -9.87 -23.31
N ILE A 649 -0.65 -10.79 -24.29
CA ILE A 649 -1.72 -10.87 -25.30
C ILE A 649 -3.08 -11.11 -24.62
N SER A 650 -3.11 -11.97 -23.61
CA SER A 650 -4.33 -12.32 -22.88
C SER A 650 -4.90 -11.19 -22.02
N LEU A 651 -4.15 -10.10 -21.74
CA LEU A 651 -4.66 -8.95 -20.99
C LEU A 651 -5.92 -8.36 -21.66
N SER A 652 -5.94 -8.31 -22.99
CA SER A 652 -7.11 -7.88 -23.76
C SER A 652 -8.32 -8.81 -23.59
N TRP A 653 -8.08 -10.12 -23.42
CA TRP A 653 -9.12 -11.13 -23.23
C TRP A 653 -9.83 -10.91 -21.90
N PHE A 654 -9.06 -10.63 -20.85
CA PHE A 654 -9.56 -10.33 -19.51
C PHE A 654 -10.31 -8.99 -19.43
N LEU A 655 -9.77 -7.93 -20.03
CA LEU A 655 -10.35 -6.59 -19.96
C LEU A 655 -11.69 -6.47 -20.72
N THR A 656 -11.83 -7.14 -21.86
CA THR A 656 -13.04 -7.06 -22.70
C THR A 656 -13.89 -8.32 -22.66
N LEU A 657 -13.57 -9.30 -21.81
CA LEU A 657 -14.25 -10.61 -21.75
C LEU A 657 -14.35 -11.26 -23.14
N PHE A 658 -13.25 -11.21 -23.90
CA PHE A 658 -13.11 -11.66 -25.29
C PHE A 658 -13.96 -10.90 -26.34
N ILE A 659 -14.75 -9.89 -25.97
CA ILE A 659 -15.65 -9.18 -26.90
C ILE A 659 -14.87 -8.52 -28.05
N SER A 660 -13.68 -8.00 -27.78
CA SER A 660 -12.90 -7.26 -28.79
C SER A 660 -12.10 -8.14 -29.76
N ILE A 661 -12.03 -9.45 -29.52
CA ILE A 661 -11.14 -10.37 -30.23
C ILE A 661 -11.84 -11.59 -30.85
N MET A 662 -13.11 -11.84 -30.49
CA MET A 662 -13.94 -12.88 -31.08
C MET A 662 -15.15 -12.26 -31.78
N PRO A 663 -15.77 -12.96 -32.76
CA PRO A 663 -17.06 -12.56 -33.31
C PRO A 663 -18.11 -12.38 -32.20
N LEU A 664 -18.92 -11.32 -32.31
CA LEU A 664 -19.88 -10.92 -31.25
C LEU A 664 -20.80 -12.09 -30.82
N GLN A 665 -21.29 -12.88 -31.78
CA GLN A 665 -22.18 -14.01 -31.51
C GLN A 665 -21.52 -15.16 -30.73
N SER A 666 -20.19 -15.28 -30.79
CA SER A 666 -19.41 -16.22 -29.99
C SER A 666 -19.05 -15.59 -28.63
N ALA A 667 -18.65 -14.32 -28.64
CA ALA A 667 -18.27 -13.60 -27.42
C ALA A 667 -19.41 -13.52 -26.39
N VAL A 668 -20.66 -13.36 -26.82
CA VAL A 668 -21.80 -13.30 -25.88
C VAL A 668 -22.01 -14.61 -25.10
N ASN A 669 -21.68 -15.77 -25.67
CA ASN A 669 -21.71 -17.05 -24.95
C ASN A 669 -20.61 -17.12 -23.86
N VAL A 670 -19.47 -16.45 -24.10
CA VAL A 670 -18.41 -16.30 -23.09
C VAL A 670 -18.88 -15.37 -21.96
N VAL A 671 -19.59 -14.29 -22.30
CA VAL A 671 -20.21 -13.37 -21.33
C VAL A 671 -21.28 -14.08 -20.50
N ASP A 672 -22.09 -14.95 -21.09
CA ASP A 672 -23.04 -15.81 -20.38
C ASP A 672 -22.34 -16.65 -19.30
N CYS A 673 -21.23 -17.30 -19.68
CA CYS A 673 -20.40 -18.08 -18.75
C CYS A 673 -19.77 -17.21 -17.66
N PHE A 674 -19.31 -15.99 -18.01
CA PHE A 674 -18.76 -15.06 -17.03
C PHE A 674 -19.79 -14.61 -15.99
N PHE A 675 -21.02 -14.27 -16.39
CA PHE A 675 -22.05 -13.90 -15.42
C PHE A 675 -22.41 -15.07 -14.50
N TYR A 676 -22.46 -16.30 -15.03
CA TYR A 676 -22.80 -17.49 -14.26
C TYR A 676 -21.67 -18.00 -13.36
N ASP A 677 -20.44 -18.15 -13.87
CA ASP A 677 -19.28 -18.79 -13.22
C ASP A 677 -18.18 -17.80 -12.78
N GLY A 678 -18.28 -16.53 -13.18
CA GLY A 678 -17.34 -15.47 -12.85
C GLY A 678 -16.06 -15.56 -13.68
N ILE A 679 -15.00 -14.93 -13.19
CA ILE A 679 -13.69 -14.89 -13.87
C ILE A 679 -13.05 -16.28 -14.08
N LYS A 680 -13.46 -17.28 -13.29
CA LYS A 680 -13.05 -18.68 -13.44
C LYS A 680 -13.31 -19.18 -14.88
N ALA A 681 -14.46 -18.83 -15.46
CA ALA A 681 -14.81 -19.22 -16.83
C ALA A 681 -13.83 -18.61 -17.86
N ILE A 682 -13.39 -17.37 -17.63
CA ILE A 682 -12.45 -16.68 -18.53
C ILE A 682 -11.09 -17.36 -18.52
N PHE A 683 -10.59 -17.76 -17.34
CA PHE A 683 -9.36 -18.56 -17.23
C PHE A 683 -9.49 -19.90 -17.95
N GLN A 684 -10.59 -20.62 -17.74
CA GLN A 684 -10.83 -21.94 -18.34
C GLN A 684 -10.88 -21.87 -19.87
N ILE A 685 -11.63 -20.90 -20.41
CA ILE A 685 -11.74 -20.69 -21.85
C ILE A 685 -10.40 -20.26 -22.44
N GLY A 686 -9.65 -19.38 -21.75
CA GLY A 686 -8.29 -19.00 -22.15
C GLY A 686 -7.34 -20.21 -22.23
N LEU A 687 -7.37 -21.10 -21.23
CA LEU A 687 -6.58 -22.35 -21.25
C LEU A 687 -7.00 -23.28 -22.39
N ALA A 688 -8.31 -23.40 -22.66
CA ALA A 688 -8.82 -24.20 -23.75
C ALA A 688 -8.39 -23.68 -25.13
N ILE A 689 -8.34 -22.35 -25.32
CA ILE A 689 -7.83 -21.72 -26.54
C ILE A 689 -6.34 -22.05 -26.72
N LEU A 690 -5.54 -21.96 -25.66
CA LEU A 690 -4.10 -22.28 -25.71
C LEU A 690 -3.87 -23.78 -25.96
N ASP A 691 -4.67 -24.66 -25.36
CA ASP A 691 -4.62 -26.10 -25.59
C ASP A 691 -4.95 -26.44 -27.06
N ALA A 692 -6.02 -25.85 -27.60
CA ALA A 692 -6.44 -26.07 -28.99
C ALA A 692 -5.41 -25.58 -30.01
N THR A 693 -4.62 -24.56 -29.67
CA THR A 693 -3.58 -23.98 -30.53
C THR A 693 -2.16 -24.42 -30.18
N ALA A 694 -1.98 -25.29 -29.18
CA ALA A 694 -0.69 -25.62 -28.60
C ALA A 694 0.32 -26.12 -29.64
N VAL A 695 -0.10 -26.99 -30.56
CA VAL A 695 0.79 -27.54 -31.60
C VAL A 695 1.31 -26.44 -32.53
N GLU A 696 0.47 -25.49 -32.92
CA GLU A 696 0.89 -24.39 -33.79
C GLU A 696 1.78 -23.40 -33.03
N LEU A 697 1.44 -23.12 -31.78
CA LEU A 697 2.21 -22.24 -30.90
C LEU A 697 3.61 -22.80 -30.61
N CYS A 698 3.73 -24.09 -30.32
CA CYS A 698 5.03 -24.75 -30.14
C CYS A 698 5.92 -24.71 -31.39
N ASN A 699 5.32 -24.57 -32.58
CA ASN A 699 6.02 -24.42 -33.85
C ASN A 699 6.24 -22.95 -34.26
N SER A 700 5.79 -22.00 -33.45
CA SER A 700 5.99 -20.58 -33.71
C SER A 700 7.47 -20.19 -33.50
N LYS A 701 7.96 -19.26 -34.33
CA LYS A 701 9.35 -18.81 -34.30
C LYS A 701 9.57 -17.56 -33.46
N ASP A 702 8.52 -16.76 -33.31
CA ASP A 702 8.51 -15.49 -32.60
C ASP A 702 7.10 -15.15 -32.09
N ASP A 703 7.08 -14.16 -31.21
CA ASP A 703 5.87 -13.64 -30.56
C ASP A 703 4.83 -13.11 -31.56
N GLY A 704 5.28 -12.56 -32.70
CA GLY A 704 4.39 -12.06 -33.75
C GLY A 704 3.62 -13.18 -34.43
N GLN A 705 4.29 -14.29 -34.73
CA GLN A 705 3.65 -15.49 -35.28
C GLN A 705 2.67 -16.10 -34.27
N ALA A 706 3.04 -16.17 -32.98
CA ALA A 706 2.15 -16.65 -31.93
C ALA A 706 0.86 -15.80 -31.83
N LEU A 707 0.99 -14.46 -31.88
CA LEU A 707 -0.15 -13.55 -31.92
C LEU A 707 -1.04 -13.79 -33.15
N MET A 708 -0.45 -13.97 -34.33
CA MET A 708 -1.22 -14.26 -35.55
C MET A 708 -1.99 -15.58 -35.47
N ILE A 709 -1.39 -16.63 -34.88
CA ILE A 709 -2.05 -17.93 -34.67
C ILE A 709 -3.27 -17.75 -33.78
N LEU A 710 -3.11 -17.07 -32.64
CA LEU A 710 -4.19 -16.83 -31.68
C LEU A 710 -5.31 -15.97 -32.28
N SER A 711 -4.97 -14.83 -32.88
CA SER A 711 -5.94 -13.94 -33.52
C SER A 711 -6.71 -14.65 -34.62
N ARG A 712 -6.01 -15.43 -35.47
CA ARG A 712 -6.65 -16.22 -36.53
C ARG A 712 -7.58 -17.29 -35.96
N PHE A 713 -7.16 -18.01 -34.91
CA PHE A 713 -8.02 -19.01 -34.27
C PHE A 713 -9.31 -18.36 -33.74
N LEU A 714 -9.18 -17.27 -32.99
CA LEU A 714 -10.30 -16.54 -32.38
C LEU A 714 -11.28 -15.95 -33.42
N GLU A 715 -10.78 -15.46 -34.56
CA GLU A 715 -11.62 -15.02 -35.69
C GLU A 715 -12.46 -16.16 -36.31
N HIS A 716 -11.98 -17.42 -36.20
CA HIS A 716 -12.65 -18.60 -36.73
C HIS A 716 -13.49 -19.35 -35.69
N VAL A 717 -13.57 -18.88 -34.45
CA VAL A 717 -14.52 -19.39 -33.45
C VAL A 717 -15.91 -18.84 -33.77
N LYS A 718 -16.81 -19.71 -34.21
CA LYS A 718 -18.16 -19.32 -34.64
C LYS A 718 -19.22 -19.97 -33.79
N ASN A 719 -20.34 -19.28 -33.66
CA ASN A 719 -21.56 -19.85 -33.12
C ASN A 719 -22.39 -20.39 -34.30
N GLU A 720 -22.34 -21.70 -34.56
CA GLU A 720 -23.12 -22.33 -35.63
C GLU A 720 -24.64 -22.23 -35.40
N GLU A 721 -25.06 -21.89 -34.19
CA GLU A 721 -26.46 -21.78 -33.79
C GLU A 721 -27.05 -20.36 -33.92
N SER A 722 -26.27 -19.38 -34.38
CA SER A 722 -26.72 -17.99 -34.54
C SER A 722 -27.76 -17.82 -35.67
N PRO A 723 -28.89 -17.14 -35.41
CA PRO A 723 -29.92 -16.87 -36.44
C PRO A 723 -29.54 -15.74 -37.41
N LEU A 724 -28.51 -14.95 -37.11
CA LEU A 724 -28.05 -13.84 -37.94
C LEU A 724 -27.10 -14.34 -39.05
N PRO A 725 -27.18 -13.80 -40.28
CA PRO A 725 -26.20 -14.11 -41.31
C PRO A 725 -24.80 -13.72 -40.83
N PRO A 726 -23.74 -14.49 -41.16
CA PRO A 726 -22.39 -14.14 -40.77
C PRO A 726 -22.06 -12.75 -41.34
N ILE A 727 -21.89 -11.78 -40.44
CA ILE A 727 -21.37 -10.47 -40.83
C ILE A 727 -19.93 -10.74 -41.26
N GLY A 728 -19.70 -10.73 -42.57
CA GLY A 728 -18.37 -10.97 -43.12
C GLY A 728 -17.47 -9.79 -42.76
N ASN A 729 -16.45 -10.04 -41.94
CA ASN A 729 -15.32 -9.12 -41.79
C ASN A 729 -14.75 -8.86 -43.19
N LEU A 730 -14.75 -7.59 -43.62
CA LEU A 730 -14.29 -7.17 -44.95
C LEU A 730 -12.81 -7.55 -45.23
N HIS A 731 -12.05 -7.93 -44.20
CA HIS A 731 -10.69 -8.43 -44.31
C HIS A 731 -10.57 -9.78 -45.02
N SER A 732 -11.62 -10.61 -45.07
CA SER A 732 -11.56 -11.90 -45.78
C SER A 732 -11.64 -11.76 -47.31
N LEU A 733 -11.93 -10.57 -47.85
CA LEU A 733 -12.10 -10.34 -49.29
C LEU A 733 -10.82 -9.89 -50.01
N LEU A 734 -9.72 -9.66 -49.28
CA LEU A 734 -8.46 -9.15 -49.85
C LEU A 734 -7.35 -10.20 -50.02
N ASN A 735 -7.48 -11.40 -49.45
CA ASN A 735 -6.50 -12.48 -49.60
C ASN A 735 -7.10 -13.66 -50.39
N ASN A 736 -6.87 -13.66 -51.70
CA ASN A 736 -7.29 -14.69 -52.67
C ASN A 736 -6.47 -16.01 -52.58
N GLU A 737 -5.98 -16.38 -51.39
CA GLU A 737 -5.36 -17.68 -51.14
C GLU A 737 -5.82 -18.19 -49.75
N GLN A 738 -7.06 -18.66 -49.66
CA GLN A 738 -7.61 -19.22 -48.41
C GLN A 738 -7.22 -20.70 -48.28
N GLU A 739 -6.23 -20.99 -47.44
CA GLU A 739 -6.16 -22.27 -46.75
C GLU A 739 -7.46 -22.46 -45.94
N VAL A 740 -8.11 -23.62 -46.09
CA VAL A 740 -9.33 -23.96 -45.34
C VAL A 740 -8.95 -24.18 -43.88
N TYR A 741 -9.13 -23.17 -43.06
CA TYR A 741 -8.90 -23.27 -41.62
C TYR A 741 -10.12 -23.92 -40.94
N PRO A 742 -9.94 -24.89 -40.03
CA PRO A 742 -11.06 -25.55 -39.36
C PRO A 742 -11.81 -24.55 -38.48
N VAL A 743 -13.12 -24.43 -38.68
CA VAL A 743 -14.01 -23.63 -37.83
C VAL A 743 -14.24 -24.39 -36.52
N THR A 744 -14.12 -23.71 -35.39
CA THR A 744 -14.43 -24.27 -34.06
C THR A 744 -15.74 -23.69 -33.56
N ASP A 745 -16.66 -24.56 -33.12
CA ASP A 745 -17.89 -24.12 -32.48
C ASP A 745 -17.59 -23.60 -31.06
N ILE A 746 -18.12 -22.42 -30.71
CA ILE A 746 -18.00 -21.85 -29.37
C ILE A 746 -18.57 -22.77 -28.28
N ALA A 747 -19.66 -23.50 -28.55
CA ALA A 747 -20.25 -24.41 -27.58
C ALA A 747 -19.32 -25.60 -27.27
N ASP A 748 -18.58 -26.05 -28.28
CA ASP A 748 -17.56 -27.09 -28.13
C ASP A 748 -16.37 -26.57 -27.33
N LEU A 749 -15.87 -25.37 -27.65
CA LEU A 749 -14.77 -24.73 -26.92
C LEU A 749 -15.11 -24.51 -25.43
N ILE A 750 -16.32 -24.03 -25.13
CA ILE A 750 -16.78 -23.84 -23.75
C ILE A 750 -16.89 -25.19 -23.02
N ARG A 751 -17.46 -26.22 -23.66
CA ARG A 751 -17.55 -27.55 -23.07
C ARG A 751 -16.16 -28.12 -22.76
N ASP A 752 -15.24 -28.06 -23.72
CA ASP A 752 -13.86 -28.51 -23.55
C ASP A 752 -13.17 -27.77 -22.40
N SER A 753 -13.46 -26.47 -22.23
CA SER A 753 -12.92 -25.67 -21.13
C SER A 753 -13.36 -26.19 -19.74
N TYR A 754 -14.63 -26.57 -19.59
CA TYR A 754 -15.15 -27.13 -18.34
C TYR A 754 -14.67 -28.57 -18.12
N GLU A 755 -14.57 -29.39 -19.16
CA GLU A 755 -14.14 -30.78 -19.04
C GLU A 755 -12.64 -30.90 -18.69
N LYS A 756 -11.79 -30.10 -19.34
CA LYS A 756 -10.32 -30.16 -19.15
C LYS A 756 -9.84 -29.34 -17.96
N PHE A 757 -10.49 -28.21 -17.66
CA PHE A 757 -10.02 -27.23 -16.67
C PHE A 757 -11.05 -26.92 -15.56
N GLY A 758 -12.09 -27.75 -15.41
CA GLY A 758 -13.15 -27.61 -14.41
C GLY A 758 -12.69 -27.70 -12.94
N ASN A 759 -11.55 -28.32 -12.69
CA ASN A 759 -10.99 -28.55 -11.35
C ASN A 759 -10.37 -27.31 -10.67
N ASN A 760 -10.28 -26.18 -11.38
CA ASN A 760 -9.76 -24.94 -10.81
C ASN A 760 -10.75 -24.35 -9.81
N SER A 761 -10.44 -24.45 -8.51
CA SER A 761 -11.31 -23.94 -7.45
C SER A 761 -11.19 -22.42 -7.28
N VAL A 762 -12.25 -21.79 -6.78
CA VAL A 762 -12.23 -20.35 -6.42
C VAL A 762 -11.14 -20.07 -5.39
N GLU A 763 -10.93 -20.98 -4.44
CA GLU A 763 -9.87 -20.85 -3.43
C GLU A 763 -8.47 -20.80 -4.06
N GLN A 764 -8.20 -21.65 -5.06
CA GLN A 764 -6.90 -21.65 -5.76
C GLN A 764 -6.68 -20.31 -6.49
N ILE A 765 -7.70 -19.80 -7.19
CA ILE A 765 -7.60 -18.53 -7.92
C ILE A 765 -7.34 -17.36 -6.96
N GLU A 766 -8.07 -17.28 -5.84
CA GLU A 766 -7.86 -16.21 -4.84
C GLU A 766 -6.49 -16.28 -4.17
N HIS A 767 -5.98 -17.49 -3.90
CA HIS A 767 -4.63 -17.68 -3.39
C HIS A 767 -3.58 -17.18 -4.39
N LEU A 768 -3.68 -17.58 -5.67
CA LEU A 768 -2.78 -17.11 -6.72
C LEU A 768 -2.86 -15.59 -6.92
N ARG A 769 -4.07 -15.00 -6.82
CA ARG A 769 -4.27 -13.54 -6.85
C ARG A 769 -3.53 -12.84 -5.72
N CYS A 770 -3.59 -13.37 -4.50
CA CYS A 770 -2.85 -12.83 -3.35
C CYS A 770 -1.34 -12.85 -3.60
N LYS A 771 -0.82 -14.01 -4.03
CA LYS A 771 0.60 -14.21 -4.36
C LYS A 771 1.10 -13.25 -5.44
N HIS A 772 0.40 -13.16 -6.58
CA HIS A 772 0.84 -12.36 -7.72
C HIS A 772 0.65 -10.85 -7.54
N ARG A 773 -0.26 -10.41 -6.68
CA ARG A 773 -0.48 -8.99 -6.42
C ARG A 773 0.75 -8.29 -5.85
N ILE A 774 1.47 -8.94 -4.95
CA ILE A 774 2.75 -8.43 -4.43
C ILE A 774 3.67 -8.13 -5.61
N ARG A 775 3.84 -9.11 -6.52
CA ARG A 775 4.71 -8.97 -7.67
C ARG A 775 4.29 -7.86 -8.63
N VAL A 776 2.99 -7.76 -8.94
CA VAL A 776 2.46 -6.73 -9.84
C VAL A 776 2.70 -5.33 -9.27
N LEU A 777 2.38 -5.12 -7.99
CA LEU A 777 2.57 -3.82 -7.35
C LEU A 777 4.06 -3.44 -7.26
N GLN A 778 4.94 -4.40 -6.97
CA GLN A 778 6.39 -4.16 -6.99
C GLN A 778 6.91 -3.81 -8.39
N ASN A 779 6.38 -4.43 -9.44
CA ASN A 779 6.75 -4.09 -10.82
C ASN A 779 6.31 -2.66 -11.20
N HIS A 780 5.14 -2.21 -10.72
CA HIS A 780 4.70 -0.81 -10.87
C HIS A 780 5.61 0.16 -10.13
N GLU A 781 6.02 -0.21 -8.92
CA GLU A 781 6.96 0.60 -8.13
C GLU A 781 8.34 0.70 -8.78
N GLU A 782 8.85 -0.38 -9.35
CA GLU A 782 10.11 -0.36 -10.10
C GLU A 782 9.97 0.49 -11.37
N THR A 783 8.87 0.36 -12.11
CA THR A 783 8.60 1.19 -13.31
C THR A 783 8.53 2.67 -12.95
N THR A 784 7.87 2.98 -11.84
CA THR A 784 7.79 4.34 -11.29
C THR A 784 9.18 4.87 -10.95
N LYS A 785 9.98 4.11 -10.19
CA LYS A 785 11.37 4.44 -9.88
C LYS A 785 12.17 4.75 -11.15
N GLN A 786 12.14 3.87 -12.14
CA GLN A 786 12.87 4.06 -13.40
C GLN A 786 12.42 5.33 -14.15
N ASN A 787 11.13 5.65 -14.13
CA ASN A 787 10.63 6.91 -14.70
C ASN A 787 11.13 8.14 -13.94
N VAL A 788 11.16 8.11 -12.60
CA VAL A 788 11.74 9.20 -11.79
C VAL A 788 13.22 9.37 -12.09
N LEU A 789 14.00 8.28 -12.08
CA LEU A 789 15.44 8.31 -12.36
C LEU A 789 15.71 8.90 -13.76
N ARG A 790 14.90 8.54 -14.77
CA ARG A 790 15.03 9.08 -16.13
C ARG A 790 14.79 10.60 -16.19
N VAL A 791 13.88 11.11 -15.37
CA VAL A 791 13.54 12.55 -15.31
C VAL A 791 14.59 13.35 -14.55
N VAL A 792 15.20 12.78 -13.49
CA VAL A 792 16.16 13.48 -12.62
C VAL A 792 17.60 13.37 -13.12
N ALA A 793 17.98 12.26 -13.76
CA ALA A 793 19.35 12.01 -14.22
C ALA A 793 19.99 13.14 -15.07
N PRO A 794 19.27 13.86 -15.94
CA PRO A 794 19.87 14.98 -16.70
C PRO A 794 20.28 16.18 -15.84
N ASP A 795 19.71 16.33 -14.64
CA ASP A 795 19.89 17.49 -13.77
C ASP A 795 20.91 17.26 -12.63
N VAL A 796 21.53 16.07 -12.58
CA VAL A 796 22.48 15.67 -11.52
C VAL A 796 23.67 14.92 -12.10
N SER A 797 24.80 14.95 -11.40
CA SER A 797 26.06 14.34 -11.81
C SER A 797 26.27 12.91 -11.27
N PHE A 798 25.30 12.38 -10.50
CA PHE A 798 25.35 11.02 -9.95
C PHE A 798 25.37 9.94 -11.03
N VAL A 799 26.09 8.85 -10.78
CA VAL A 799 25.97 7.64 -11.61
C VAL A 799 24.59 7.01 -11.37
N HIS A 800 24.02 6.36 -12.39
CA HIS A 800 22.68 5.78 -12.31
C HIS A 800 22.47 4.85 -11.09
N GLU A 801 23.47 4.05 -10.71
CA GLU A 801 23.42 3.16 -9.53
C GLU A 801 23.33 3.97 -8.21
N GLU A 802 24.10 5.05 -8.08
CA GLU A 802 24.09 5.92 -6.90
C GLU A 802 22.75 6.68 -6.78
N LEU A 803 22.21 7.16 -7.89
CA LEU A 803 20.92 7.83 -7.93
C LEU A 803 19.77 6.87 -7.59
N ALA A 804 19.85 5.63 -8.06
CA ALA A 804 18.87 4.58 -7.72
C ALA A 804 18.91 4.24 -6.22
N ASP A 805 20.10 4.08 -5.65
CA ASP A 805 20.29 3.85 -4.21
C ASP A 805 19.79 5.02 -3.36
N LEU A 806 20.04 6.25 -3.81
CA LEU A 806 19.57 7.47 -3.16
C LEU A 806 18.04 7.55 -3.16
N TYR A 807 17.41 7.17 -4.29
CA TYR A 807 15.95 7.10 -4.40
C TYR A 807 15.35 6.06 -3.46
N ASP A 808 15.93 4.86 -3.38
CA ASP A 808 15.43 3.79 -2.49
C ASP A 808 15.47 4.22 -1.02
N MET A 809 16.53 4.93 -0.62
CA MET A 809 16.64 5.46 0.73
C MET A 809 15.65 6.60 0.97
N TYR A 810 15.47 7.51 0.01
CA TYR A 810 14.46 8.57 0.08
C TYR A 810 13.05 7.99 0.23
N LYS A 811 12.69 7.00 -0.60
CA LYS A 811 11.40 6.29 -0.52
C LYS A 811 11.24 5.57 0.82
N ARG A 812 12.30 4.96 1.35
CA ARG A 812 12.26 4.30 2.67
C ARG A 812 11.94 5.28 3.79
N GLU A 813 12.58 6.45 3.82
CA GLU A 813 12.29 7.46 4.85
C GLU A 813 10.87 8.02 4.73
N HIS A 814 10.35 8.16 3.50
CA HIS A 814 8.93 8.43 3.28
C HIS A 814 8.04 7.37 3.95
N LEU A 815 8.27 6.08 3.63
CA LEU A 815 7.47 4.95 4.13
C LEU A 815 7.55 4.76 5.65
N ILE A 816 8.67 5.14 6.29
CA ILE A 816 8.83 5.03 7.74
C ILE A 816 7.77 5.84 8.50
N SER A 817 7.39 7.03 8.00
CA SER A 817 6.28 7.80 8.59
C SER A 817 4.96 7.04 8.44
N CYS A 818 4.71 6.45 7.27
CA CYS A 818 3.50 5.69 6.95
C CYS A 818 3.35 4.38 7.76
N TYR A 819 4.42 3.88 8.39
CA TYR A 819 4.35 2.68 9.24
C TYR A 819 3.80 2.96 10.64
N TRP A 820 4.16 4.09 11.24
CA TRP A 820 4.04 4.31 12.69
C TRP A 820 3.33 5.60 13.08
N GLU A 821 3.26 6.58 12.18
CA GLU A 821 2.39 7.73 12.37
C GLU A 821 1.02 7.33 11.84
N GLY A 822 -0.02 7.43 12.70
CA GLY A 822 -1.38 7.07 12.34
C GLY A 822 -1.86 7.83 11.10
N ILE A 823 -2.99 7.42 10.51
CA ILE A 823 -3.57 8.07 9.32
C ILE A 823 -3.79 9.57 9.60
N SER A 824 -2.82 10.40 9.24
CA SER A 824 -2.87 11.86 9.43
C SER A 824 -1.94 12.52 8.43
N SER A 825 -2.50 13.26 7.47
CA SER A 825 -1.84 14.03 6.38
C SER A 825 -0.87 13.27 5.47
N THR A 826 -0.25 12.16 5.88
CA THR A 826 0.76 11.38 5.13
C THR A 826 0.17 10.56 4.01
N LEU A 827 -1.05 10.02 4.16
CA LEU A 827 -1.77 9.39 3.04
C LEU A 827 -2.23 10.42 1.98
N GLU A 828 -2.37 11.71 2.33
CA GLU A 828 -2.54 12.78 1.33
C GLU A 828 -1.23 13.10 0.57
N ARG A 829 -0.05 12.64 1.07
CA ARG A 829 1.27 12.92 0.49
C ARG A 829 1.67 11.95 -0.64
N HIS A 830 0.98 10.82 -0.80
CA HIS A 830 1.14 9.90 -1.92
C HIS A 830 -0.08 10.02 -2.85
N ASP A 831 -0.02 10.96 -3.78
CA ASP A 831 -1.04 11.21 -4.80
C ASP A 831 -0.53 10.70 -6.16
N PRO A 832 -0.97 9.52 -6.59
CA PRO A 832 -0.41 8.91 -7.78
C PRO A 832 -1.09 9.32 -9.08
N SER A 833 -2.09 10.21 -8.99
CA SER A 833 -2.62 10.95 -10.14
C SER A 833 -1.64 12.03 -10.61
N ARG A 834 -0.61 12.31 -9.81
CA ARG A 834 0.49 13.23 -10.14
C ARG A 834 1.57 12.53 -10.97
N PRO A 835 2.38 13.32 -11.71
CA PRO A 835 3.54 12.80 -12.43
C PRO A 835 4.47 11.98 -11.52
N TYR A 836 5.06 10.90 -12.04
CA TYR A 836 5.87 9.92 -11.28
C TYR A 836 6.90 10.55 -10.32
N ALA A 837 7.54 11.66 -10.71
CA ALA A 837 8.56 12.35 -9.91
C ALA A 837 8.02 13.02 -8.63
N GLN A 838 6.70 13.18 -8.52
CA GLN A 838 6.03 13.91 -7.45
C GLN A 838 5.23 12.99 -6.51
N GLN A 839 5.27 11.67 -6.74
CA GLN A 839 4.47 10.70 -5.99
C GLN A 839 4.95 10.54 -4.54
N TYR A 840 6.27 10.61 -4.31
CA TYR A 840 6.85 10.53 -2.98
C TYR A 840 7.42 11.87 -2.54
N LYS A 841 6.90 12.38 -1.41
CA LYS A 841 7.35 13.64 -0.79
C LYS A 841 7.73 13.42 0.66
N ILE A 842 8.75 14.14 1.13
CA ILE A 842 9.21 14.08 2.52
C ILE A 842 8.99 15.42 3.23
N ASP A 843 8.69 15.35 4.52
CA ASP A 843 8.60 16.52 5.39
C ASP A 843 9.96 16.91 6.00
N SER A 844 9.97 17.99 6.80
CA SER A 844 11.19 18.51 7.44
C SER A 844 11.88 17.49 8.34
N GLN A 845 11.13 16.65 9.07
CA GLN A 845 11.74 15.68 9.99
C GLN A 845 12.40 14.53 9.21
N GLN A 846 11.74 14.04 8.17
CA GLN A 846 12.27 13.02 7.27
C GLN A 846 13.50 13.55 6.50
N PHE A 847 13.44 14.79 6.02
CA PHE A 847 14.56 15.45 5.37
C PHE A 847 15.77 15.55 6.29
N LYS A 848 15.60 15.91 7.57
CA LYS A 848 16.71 15.95 8.55
C LYS A 848 17.38 14.59 8.74
N ASN A 849 16.59 13.52 8.79
CA ASN A 849 17.13 12.15 8.92
C ASN A 849 17.99 11.80 7.69
N LEU A 850 17.46 12.02 6.48
CA LEU A 850 18.19 11.79 5.23
C LEU A 850 19.43 12.67 5.11
N PHE A 851 19.34 13.93 5.51
CA PHE A 851 20.46 14.86 5.49
C PHE A 851 21.58 14.38 6.41
N ARG A 852 21.27 13.92 7.62
CA ARG A 852 22.26 13.34 8.55
C ARG A 852 22.96 12.12 7.96
N LEU A 853 22.25 11.34 7.14
CA LEU A 853 22.76 10.12 6.51
C LEU A 853 23.67 10.39 5.31
N CYS A 854 23.25 11.32 4.43
CA CYS A 854 23.88 11.49 3.12
C CYS A 854 24.67 12.77 2.95
N SER A 855 24.41 13.82 3.74
CA SER A 855 25.10 15.09 3.57
C SER A 855 26.59 14.96 3.87
N PRO A 856 27.49 15.54 3.07
CA PRO A 856 28.91 15.65 3.44
C PRO A 856 29.15 16.71 4.52
N TRP A 857 28.16 17.55 4.82
CA TRP A 857 28.23 18.71 5.72
C TRP A 857 27.67 18.42 7.13
N THR A 858 27.93 17.22 7.66
CA THR A 858 27.47 16.81 9.00
C THR A 858 28.42 17.31 10.08
N CYS A 859 27.90 18.10 11.02
CA CYS A 859 28.57 18.61 12.21
C CYS A 859 27.63 18.48 13.43
N GLU A 860 28.04 17.82 14.51
CA GLU A 860 27.15 17.31 15.58
C GLU A 860 25.98 18.24 15.96
N ALA A 861 26.29 19.47 16.42
CA ALA A 861 25.27 20.41 16.91
C ALA A 861 24.63 21.31 15.82
N HIS A 862 25.26 21.47 14.65
CA HIS A 862 24.82 22.44 13.62
C HIS A 862 24.19 21.77 12.38
N THR A 863 24.26 20.44 12.29
CA THR A 863 23.62 19.64 11.21
C THR A 863 22.11 19.90 11.13
N GLU A 864 21.42 19.94 12.27
CA GLU A 864 19.96 20.10 12.29
C GLU A 864 19.53 21.49 11.83
N VAL A 865 20.29 22.53 12.21
CA VAL A 865 20.05 23.92 11.78
C VAL A 865 20.27 24.05 10.27
N LEU A 866 21.34 23.44 9.76
CA LEU A 866 21.66 23.47 8.34
C LEU A 866 20.60 22.73 7.52
N ALA A 867 20.16 21.55 7.98
CA ALA A 867 19.09 20.78 7.35
C ALA A 867 17.78 21.58 7.29
N GLU A 868 17.39 22.26 8.37
CA GLU A 868 16.18 23.10 8.43
C GLU A 868 16.26 24.28 7.44
N ARG A 869 17.41 24.97 7.35
CA ARG A 869 17.60 26.08 6.40
C ARG A 869 17.54 25.60 4.95
N ILE A 870 18.14 24.44 4.67
CA ILE A 870 18.08 23.84 3.33
C ILE A 870 16.64 23.45 3.01
N PHE A 871 15.91 22.87 3.95
CA PHE A 871 14.50 22.52 3.76
C PHE A 871 13.68 23.74 3.32
N ARG A 872 13.75 24.85 4.07
CA ARG A 872 13.07 26.11 3.73
C ARG A 872 13.50 26.71 2.39
N LEU A 873 14.74 26.49 1.98
CA LEU A 873 15.24 26.97 0.68
C LEU A 873 14.65 26.14 -0.48
N LEU A 874 14.45 24.84 -0.28
CA LEU A 874 13.93 23.93 -1.30
C LEU A 874 12.39 23.93 -1.38
N ASP A 875 11.70 24.22 -0.28
CA ASP A 875 10.24 24.37 -0.19
C ASP A 875 9.76 25.73 -0.77
N GLU A 876 9.96 25.93 -2.09
CA GLU A 876 9.64 27.19 -2.78
C GLU A 876 8.14 27.51 -2.80
N ASN A 877 7.28 26.49 -2.75
CA ASN A 877 5.82 26.62 -2.75
C ASN A 877 5.22 26.68 -1.34
N VAL A 878 6.04 26.51 -0.29
CA VAL A 878 5.65 26.61 1.13
C VAL A 878 4.55 25.61 1.49
N ASP A 879 4.59 24.42 0.86
CA ASP A 879 3.66 23.33 1.17
C ASP A 879 4.20 22.41 2.27
N GLY A 880 5.42 22.66 2.76
CA GLY A 880 6.07 21.86 3.79
C GLY A 880 6.54 20.50 3.29
N LEU A 881 6.74 20.34 1.98
CA LEU A 881 7.09 19.07 1.34
C LEU A 881 8.19 19.25 0.29
N ILE A 882 9.12 18.28 0.25
CA ILE A 882 10.20 18.26 -0.74
C ILE A 882 10.06 17.03 -1.63
N GLU A 883 10.30 17.22 -2.93
CA GLU A 883 10.34 16.17 -3.95
C GLU A 883 11.74 15.58 -4.10
N PHE A 884 11.84 14.34 -4.59
CA PHE A 884 13.12 13.65 -4.78
C PHE A 884 14.09 14.45 -5.66
N LYS A 885 13.59 15.11 -6.71
CA LYS A 885 14.41 15.93 -7.60
C LYS A 885 15.14 17.04 -6.84
N ALA A 886 14.42 17.81 -6.01
CA ALA A 886 15.00 18.89 -5.23
C ALA A 886 16.02 18.38 -4.21
N PHE A 887 15.73 17.24 -3.57
CA PHE A 887 16.66 16.57 -2.66
C PHE A 887 17.94 16.11 -3.38
N ALA A 888 17.82 15.46 -4.55
CA ALA A 888 18.94 14.97 -5.33
C ALA A 888 19.82 16.14 -5.85
N CYS A 889 19.22 17.18 -6.44
CA CYS A 889 19.97 18.36 -6.90
C CYS A 889 20.71 19.06 -5.74
N CYS A 890 20.10 19.11 -4.55
CA CYS A 890 20.75 19.67 -3.37
C CYS A 890 22.02 18.88 -2.98
N LEU A 891 21.96 17.54 -3.00
CA LEU A 891 23.13 16.71 -2.71
C LEU A 891 24.17 16.79 -3.83
N ASP A 892 23.75 16.92 -5.08
CA ASP A 892 24.64 17.05 -6.23
C ASP A 892 25.56 18.27 -6.09
N ILE A 893 25.01 19.43 -5.71
CA ILE A 893 25.80 20.64 -5.43
C ILE A 893 26.85 20.40 -4.33
N MET A 894 26.50 19.64 -3.28
CA MET A 894 27.41 19.38 -2.17
C MET A 894 28.55 18.42 -2.54
N TYR A 895 28.28 17.42 -3.37
CA TYR A 895 29.26 16.39 -3.76
C TYR A 895 30.08 16.80 -5.00
N TYR A 896 29.41 17.20 -6.08
CA TYR A 896 30.00 17.43 -7.40
C TYR A 896 30.05 18.91 -7.80
N GLY A 897 29.31 19.78 -7.11
CA GLY A 897 29.31 21.21 -7.40
C GLY A 897 30.70 21.84 -7.32
N GLU A 898 30.96 22.81 -8.20
CA GLU A 898 32.19 23.60 -8.16
C GLU A 898 32.21 24.49 -6.90
N MET A 899 33.40 24.99 -6.51
CA MET A 899 33.54 25.88 -5.35
C MET A 899 32.57 27.08 -5.42
N ASN A 900 32.38 27.67 -6.60
CA ASN A 900 31.47 28.78 -6.82
C ASN A 900 30.02 28.41 -6.47
N GLU A 901 29.56 27.24 -6.90
CA GLU A 901 28.20 26.74 -6.66
C GLU A 901 27.99 26.38 -5.19
N LYS A 902 28.96 25.70 -4.57
CA LYS A 902 28.94 25.38 -3.12
C LYS A 902 28.86 26.63 -2.26
N ILE A 903 29.66 27.65 -2.56
CA ILE A 903 29.65 28.93 -1.82
C ILE A 903 28.36 29.70 -2.11
N LYS A 904 27.86 29.70 -3.35
CA LYS A 904 26.58 30.32 -3.72
C LYS A 904 25.42 29.67 -2.97
N PHE A 905 25.44 28.35 -2.84
CA PHE A 905 24.46 27.60 -2.08
C PHE A 905 24.53 27.93 -0.59
N LEU A 906 25.73 27.89 0.02
CA LEU A 906 25.94 28.32 1.41
C LEU A 906 25.50 29.77 1.62
N TYR A 907 25.77 30.67 0.68
CA TYR A 907 25.32 32.07 0.74
C TYR A 907 23.79 32.17 0.84
N ARG A 908 23.07 31.43 -0.02
CA ARG A 908 21.60 31.39 -0.04
C ARG A 908 20.99 30.86 1.26
N LEU A 909 21.67 29.95 1.97
CA LEU A 909 21.22 29.44 3.27
C LEU A 909 21.28 30.46 4.40
N HIS A 910 22.00 31.57 4.21
CA HIS A 910 22.21 32.59 5.23
C HIS A 910 21.49 33.90 4.92
N ILE A 911 20.58 33.90 3.94
CA ILE A 911 19.68 35.01 3.61
C ILE A 911 18.22 34.50 3.56
N PRO A 912 17.21 35.38 3.68
CA PRO A 912 15.81 34.99 3.48
C PRO A 912 15.57 34.41 2.08
N PRO A 913 14.69 33.40 1.93
CA PRO A 913 13.78 32.82 2.92
C PRO A 913 14.39 31.71 3.80
N ALA A 914 15.62 31.26 3.53
CA ALA A 914 16.23 30.14 4.24
C ALA A 914 16.53 30.47 5.71
N LEU A 915 17.02 31.68 5.99
CA LEU A 915 17.25 32.18 7.35
C LEU A 915 15.99 32.87 7.89
N SER A 916 15.51 32.45 9.07
CA SER A 916 14.33 33.03 9.72
C SER A 916 14.68 33.93 10.91
N GLU A 917 13.80 34.86 11.28
CA GLU A 917 14.02 35.75 12.44
C GLU A 917 14.12 34.99 13.78
N ASN A 918 13.44 33.83 13.86
CA ASN A 918 13.39 32.92 15.00
C ASN A 918 14.63 32.05 15.17
N ASP A 919 15.57 32.04 14.22
CA ASP A 919 16.88 31.37 14.36
C ASP A 919 17.80 32.16 15.33
N GLN A 920 17.28 32.52 16.51
CA GLN A 920 17.94 33.28 17.57
C GLN A 920 19.04 32.42 18.19
N ASP A 921 20.29 32.84 17.96
CA ASP A 921 21.54 32.31 18.51
C ASP A 921 21.62 30.79 18.70
N CYS A 922 22.11 30.08 17.67
CA CYS A 922 22.72 28.77 17.87
C CYS A 922 23.64 28.83 19.11
N GLN A 923 23.26 28.18 20.20
CA GLN A 923 24.15 27.94 21.33
C GLN A 923 25.21 26.94 20.88
N SER A 924 26.20 27.45 20.14
CA SER A 924 27.41 26.71 19.80
C SER A 924 28.17 26.39 21.10
N PRO A 925 28.74 25.19 21.26
CA PRO A 925 29.56 24.82 22.42
C PRO A 925 30.90 25.58 22.47
N LEU A 926 31.15 26.51 21.53
CA LEU A 926 32.22 27.50 21.61
C LEU A 926 31.97 28.49 22.77
N LYS A 927 32.12 28.03 24.02
CA LYS A 927 32.45 28.88 25.16
C LYS A 927 33.87 29.40 24.96
N GLY A 928 34.02 30.43 24.12
CA GLY A 928 35.29 31.11 23.87
C GLY A 928 35.09 32.44 23.13
N PRO A 929 35.60 33.58 23.65
CA PRO A 929 35.36 34.90 23.07
C PRO A 929 36.30 35.14 21.88
N LEU A 930 35.96 34.63 20.69
CA LEU A 930 36.73 34.90 19.46
C LEU A 930 36.04 35.89 18.50
N LEU A 931 34.76 36.19 18.69
CA LEU A 931 34.00 37.18 17.91
C LEU A 931 33.60 38.43 18.71
N SER A 932 34.23 38.67 19.87
CA SER A 932 34.09 39.97 20.55
C SER A 932 34.95 41.01 19.82
N THR A 933 34.28 41.97 19.18
CA THR A 933 34.83 43.07 18.39
C THR A 933 35.63 44.11 19.20
N THR A 934 36.21 43.75 20.36
CA THR A 934 36.92 44.69 21.25
C THR A 934 38.39 44.37 21.53
N ARG A 935 39.05 43.48 20.77
CA ARG A 935 40.52 43.34 20.82
C ARG A 935 41.18 43.50 19.44
N PRO A 936 42.10 44.47 19.26
CA PRO A 936 42.89 44.54 18.03
C PRO A 936 43.88 43.38 17.99
N LEU A 937 43.69 42.46 17.05
CA LEU A 937 44.66 41.41 16.73
C LEU A 937 45.92 42.08 16.15
N LYS A 938 46.98 42.17 16.96
CA LYS A 938 48.33 42.55 16.51
C LYS A 938 48.89 41.40 15.68
N ILE A 939 48.79 41.50 14.36
CA ILE A 939 49.58 40.68 13.43
C ILE A 939 51.04 41.12 13.59
N SER A 940 51.88 40.26 14.15
CA SER A 940 53.33 40.39 14.11
C SER A 940 53.78 40.29 12.65
N LYS A 941 54.22 41.41 12.09
CA LYS A 941 54.89 41.45 10.78
C LYS A 941 56.16 40.61 10.83
N THR A 942 56.14 39.44 10.21
CA THR A 942 57.35 38.79 9.69
C THR A 942 57.53 39.24 8.24
N ASN A 943 58.73 39.73 7.92
CA ASN A 943 59.11 40.13 6.57
C ASN A 943 59.14 38.89 5.67
N GLY A 944 58.19 38.81 4.74
CA GLY A 944 58.16 37.88 3.61
C GLY A 944 57.00 38.30 2.70
N GLU A 945 57.32 38.67 1.46
CA GLU A 945 56.44 39.02 0.32
C GLU A 945 54.98 39.40 0.65
N LYS A 946 54.69 40.70 0.67
CA LYS A 946 53.31 41.19 0.54
C LYS A 946 52.74 40.75 -0.81
N LYS A 947 52.05 39.60 -0.86
CA LYS A 947 51.02 39.38 -1.88
C LYS A 947 50.04 40.54 -1.73
N ASP A 948 49.83 41.29 -2.81
CA ASP A 948 48.99 42.49 -2.81
C ASP A 948 47.52 42.05 -2.88
N TYR A 949 47.01 41.45 -1.79
CA TYR A 949 45.69 40.83 -1.70
C TYR A 949 44.57 41.78 -2.16
N GLN A 950 44.70 43.08 -1.92
CA GLN A 950 43.75 44.09 -2.40
C GLN A 950 43.79 44.28 -3.92
N LYS A 951 44.95 44.13 -4.57
CA LYS A 951 45.04 44.15 -6.04
C LYS A 951 44.52 42.85 -6.65
N GLN A 952 44.82 41.70 -6.04
CA GLN A 952 44.30 40.40 -6.46
C GLN A 952 42.77 40.36 -6.36
N LEU A 953 42.19 40.82 -5.25
CA LEU A 953 40.74 40.93 -5.07
C LEU A 953 40.08 41.86 -6.10
N LYS A 954 40.67 43.04 -6.36
CA LYS A 954 40.16 43.98 -7.38
C LYS A 954 40.18 43.39 -8.79
N GLN A 955 41.20 42.58 -9.09
CA GLN A 955 41.30 41.88 -10.37
C GLN A 955 40.23 40.79 -10.48
N MET A 956 40.05 39.97 -9.44
CA MET A 956 39.04 38.92 -9.40
C MET A 956 37.60 39.47 -9.48
N LEU A 957 37.30 40.55 -8.76
CA LEU A 957 36.00 41.23 -8.87
C LEU A 957 35.73 41.75 -10.29
N LYS A 958 36.78 42.21 -10.99
CA LYS A 958 36.68 42.66 -12.39
C LYS A 958 36.50 41.50 -13.36
N ASP A 959 37.08 40.34 -13.07
CA ASP A 959 36.94 39.14 -13.89
C ASP A 959 35.57 38.48 -13.68
N LEU A 960 35.06 38.43 -12.43
CA LEU A 960 33.69 38.01 -12.11
C LEU A 960 32.63 38.94 -12.72
N ALA A 961 32.87 40.25 -12.76
CA ALA A 961 31.96 41.20 -13.41
C ALA A 961 31.86 40.98 -14.93
N LYS A 962 32.94 40.50 -15.58
CA LYS A 962 32.91 40.13 -17.01
C LYS A 962 32.19 38.81 -17.28
N GLU A 963 32.24 37.86 -16.35
CA GLU A 963 31.44 36.63 -16.45
C GLU A 963 29.94 36.91 -16.23
N LYS A 964 29.61 37.87 -15.35
CA LYS A 964 28.24 38.33 -15.09
C LYS A 964 27.57 38.97 -16.32
N GLU A 965 28.32 39.55 -17.26
CA GLU A 965 27.78 40.05 -18.53
C GLU A 965 27.46 38.93 -19.55
N LYS A 966 27.99 37.71 -19.36
CA LYS A 966 27.72 36.55 -20.23
C LYS A 966 26.55 35.69 -19.74
N ASN A 967 26.33 35.62 -18.44
CA ASN A 967 25.29 34.80 -17.82
C ASN A 967 24.19 35.73 -17.27
N ALA A 968 23.03 35.78 -17.93
CA ALA A 968 21.90 36.64 -17.55
C ALA A 968 21.19 36.17 -16.26
N GLU A 969 21.91 36.13 -15.13
CA GLU A 969 21.38 35.73 -13.82
C GLU A 969 20.82 36.91 -13.01
N LYS A 970 19.74 36.68 -12.26
CA LYS A 970 19.20 37.65 -11.27
C LYS A 970 20.22 37.90 -10.17
N GLU A 971 20.39 39.17 -9.79
CA GLU A 971 21.29 39.58 -8.71
C GLU A 971 20.81 39.07 -7.34
N LEU A 972 21.70 38.42 -6.59
CA LEU A 972 21.39 37.88 -5.26
C LEU A 972 21.27 39.01 -4.23
N PRO A 973 20.36 38.90 -3.24
CA PRO A 973 20.27 39.85 -2.13
C PRO A 973 21.61 39.96 -1.39
N LYS A 974 21.96 41.17 -0.96
CA LYS A 974 23.18 41.42 -0.18
C LYS A 974 22.99 40.92 1.25
N MET A 975 24.07 40.40 1.83
CA MET A 975 24.09 39.85 3.17
C MET A 975 24.39 40.93 4.21
N THR A 976 23.56 41.05 5.23
CA THR A 976 23.75 41.95 6.39
C THR A 976 24.85 41.43 7.33
N GLN A 977 25.28 42.25 8.29
CA GLN A 977 26.30 41.84 9.26
C GLN A 977 25.87 40.62 10.09
N ARG A 978 24.60 40.55 10.49
CA ARG A 978 24.04 39.43 11.25
C ARG A 978 24.10 38.13 10.45
N GLU A 979 23.68 38.18 9.19
CA GLU A 979 23.69 37.06 8.26
C GLU A 979 25.12 36.57 7.97
N PHE A 980 26.06 37.51 7.78
CA PHE A 980 27.47 37.21 7.57
C PHE A 980 28.13 36.51 8.76
N ILE A 981 27.80 36.93 9.99
CA ILE A 981 28.27 36.24 11.19
C ILE A 981 27.78 34.79 11.23
N GLN A 982 26.52 34.54 10.84
CA GLN A 982 25.97 33.19 10.77
C GLN A 982 26.64 32.36 9.67
N PHE A 983 26.92 32.96 8.51
CA PHE A 983 27.68 32.32 7.43
C PHE A 983 29.07 31.88 7.90
N CYS A 984 29.82 32.75 8.58
CA CYS A 984 31.11 32.40 9.17
C CYS A 984 31.00 31.27 10.20
N LYS A 985 30.00 31.31 11.12
CA LYS A 985 29.78 30.24 12.10
C LYS A 985 29.55 28.87 11.45
N THR A 986 28.80 28.83 10.34
CA THR A 986 28.59 27.60 9.57
C THR A 986 29.91 27.10 8.99
N LEU A 987 30.72 27.96 8.37
CA LEU A 987 32.05 27.57 7.86
C LEU A 987 32.96 27.02 8.97
N TYR A 988 33.02 27.69 10.12
CA TYR A 988 33.77 27.20 11.28
C TYR A 988 33.32 25.80 11.74
N SER A 989 32.02 25.53 11.69
CA SER A 989 31.45 24.23 12.06
C SER A 989 31.74 23.15 11.01
N LEU A 990 31.79 23.51 9.72
CA LEU A 990 32.11 22.58 8.63
C LEU A 990 33.56 22.12 8.63
N PHE A 991 34.49 22.95 9.10
CA PHE A 991 35.92 22.59 9.17
C PHE A 991 36.28 21.76 10.40
N HIS A 992 35.35 21.61 11.34
CA HIS A 992 35.58 20.86 12.56
C HIS A 992 35.84 19.39 12.25
N GLU A 993 36.85 18.78 12.88
CA GLU A 993 37.32 17.40 12.62
C GLU A 993 38.00 17.18 11.26
N ASP A 994 38.23 18.22 10.44
CA ASP A 994 39.03 18.09 9.22
C ASP A 994 40.54 17.98 9.57
N PRO A 995 41.33 17.13 8.88
CA PRO A 995 42.77 17.02 9.11
C PRO A 995 43.55 18.35 8.98
N GLU A 996 43.04 19.30 8.19
CA GLU A 996 43.61 20.64 7.95
C GLU A 996 42.87 21.75 8.74
N GLU A 997 42.10 21.40 9.77
CA GLU A 997 41.24 22.32 10.57
C GLU A 997 41.95 23.61 11.00
N ASN A 998 43.21 23.53 11.46
CA ASN A 998 43.98 24.70 11.89
C ASN A 998 44.28 25.69 10.75
N ASP A 999 44.64 25.17 9.57
CA ASP A 999 44.97 25.98 8.40
C ASP A 999 43.69 26.61 7.82
N LEU A 1000 42.58 25.87 7.81
CA LEU A 1000 41.26 26.37 7.42
C LEU A 1000 40.77 27.48 8.36
N TYR A 1001 40.95 27.34 9.68
CA TYR A 1001 40.62 28.37 10.66
C TYR A 1001 41.45 29.65 10.51
N GLN A 1002 42.73 29.53 10.15
CA GLN A 1002 43.57 30.69 9.89
C GLN A 1002 43.17 31.40 8.59
N SER A 1003 42.88 30.66 7.53
CA SER A 1003 42.45 31.23 6.25
C SER A 1003 41.08 31.88 6.33
N ILE A 1004 40.10 31.28 7.01
CA ILE A 1004 38.78 31.91 7.20
C ILE A 1004 38.85 33.17 8.09
N ALA A 1005 39.74 33.21 9.10
CA ALA A 1005 39.96 34.42 9.90
C ALA A 1005 40.55 35.57 9.06
N THR A 1006 41.45 35.25 8.12
CA THR A 1006 42.04 36.20 7.18
C THR A 1006 40.97 36.75 6.23
N VAL A 1007 40.16 35.88 5.63
CA VAL A 1007 39.04 36.27 4.76
C VAL A 1007 37.99 37.09 5.51
N THR A 1008 37.63 36.69 6.73
CA THR A 1008 36.64 37.42 7.56
C THR A 1008 37.12 38.84 7.87
N THR A 1009 38.41 39.00 8.18
CA THR A 1009 39.01 40.33 8.44
C THR A 1009 38.97 41.22 7.19
N LEU A 1010 39.28 40.65 6.02
CA LEU A 1010 39.24 41.35 4.73
C LEU A 1010 37.79 41.80 4.39
N LEU A 1011 36.82 40.92 4.57
CA LEU A 1011 35.41 41.17 4.27
C LEU A 1011 34.80 42.22 5.20
N LEU A 1012 35.14 42.21 6.49
CA LEU A 1012 34.72 43.25 7.45
C LEU A 1012 35.27 44.63 7.04
N GLN A 1013 36.54 44.71 6.62
CA GLN A 1013 37.13 45.96 6.10
C GLN A 1013 36.44 46.44 4.83
N ILE A 1014 36.07 45.54 3.91
CA ILE A 1014 35.35 45.89 2.67
C ILE A 1014 33.95 46.43 2.97
N GLY A 1015 33.19 45.78 3.85
CA GLY A 1015 31.86 46.25 4.24
C GLY A 1015 31.90 47.58 5.00
N GLU A 1016 32.91 47.80 5.87
CA GLU A 1016 33.14 49.09 6.54
C GLU A 1016 33.49 50.23 5.56
N VAL A 1017 34.16 49.92 4.44
CA VAL A 1017 34.44 50.90 3.38
C VAL A 1017 33.16 51.24 2.60
N GLY A 1018 32.27 50.27 2.38
CA GLY A 1018 30.94 50.47 1.78
C GLY A 1018 30.03 51.42 2.57
N LEU A 1019 30.13 51.38 3.90
CA LEU A 1019 29.49 52.34 4.82
C LEU A 1019 30.00 53.78 4.63
N ARG A 1020 31.31 53.96 4.34
CA ARG A 1020 31.94 55.28 4.20
C ARG A 1020 31.70 55.92 2.82
N SER A 1021 31.49 55.12 1.78
CA SER A 1021 31.15 55.61 0.45
C SER A 1021 29.69 56.02 0.32
N SER A 1022 28.77 55.42 1.09
CA SER A 1022 27.36 55.84 1.17
C SER A 1022 27.14 57.07 2.06
N SER A 1023 28.03 57.34 3.04
CA SER A 1023 28.00 58.56 3.86
C SER A 1023 28.65 59.80 3.20
N SER A 1024 29.25 59.66 2.01
CA SER A 1024 30.02 60.74 1.34
C SER A 1024 29.41 61.18 0.00
N GLY A 1025 28.25 60.66 -0.39
CA GLY A 1025 27.54 61.00 -1.62
C GLY A 1025 26.63 62.21 -1.48
N SER A 1026 27.20 63.41 -1.24
CA SER A 1026 26.50 64.66 -1.56
C SER A 1026 27.47 65.62 -2.23
N THR A 1027 27.06 66.09 -3.40
CA THR A 1027 27.60 67.15 -4.28
C THR A 1027 28.13 66.68 -5.63
N SER A 1028 27.68 67.41 -6.65
CA SER A 1028 28.06 67.44 -8.07
C SER A 1028 27.58 66.30 -8.99
N GLU A 1029 26.31 66.38 -9.40
CA GLU A 1029 25.92 66.01 -10.77
C GLU A 1029 25.91 67.28 -11.64
N GLU A 1030 26.84 67.36 -12.60
CA GLU A 1030 26.70 68.18 -13.80
C GLU A 1030 26.44 67.24 -14.99
N PHE A 1031 25.27 67.43 -15.60
CA PHE A 1031 24.81 66.82 -16.86
C PHE A 1031 25.68 67.21 -18.06
N PRO A 1032 25.69 66.43 -19.15
CA PRO A 1032 25.86 66.97 -20.49
C PRO A 1032 24.49 67.22 -21.15
N THR A 1033 24.30 68.44 -21.64
CA THR A 1033 23.24 68.93 -22.53
C THR A 1033 23.23 68.19 -23.88
N VAL A 1034 22.08 68.00 -24.56
CA VAL A 1034 21.46 68.97 -25.52
C VAL A 1034 19.99 68.62 -25.82
N ASP A 1035 19.11 69.65 -25.74
CA ASP A 1035 17.86 70.01 -26.47
C ASP A 1035 16.70 68.99 -26.66
N GLN A 1036 15.39 69.31 -26.60
CA GLN A 1036 14.62 70.56 -26.44
C GLN A 1036 13.10 70.26 -26.21
N GLN A 1037 12.40 71.26 -25.65
CA GLN A 1037 10.99 71.68 -25.83
C GLN A 1037 9.86 71.26 -24.85
N ASN A 1038 9.42 72.31 -24.12
CA ASN A 1038 8.06 72.86 -23.97
C ASN A 1038 7.24 72.67 -22.67
N GLU A 1039 6.99 73.83 -22.03
CA GLU A 1039 5.75 74.40 -21.44
C GLU A 1039 4.99 73.61 -20.35
N ALA A 1040 4.32 74.18 -19.33
CA ALA A 1040 4.27 75.47 -18.63
C ALA A 1040 3.19 75.33 -17.52
N SER A 1041 3.32 76.08 -16.40
CA SER A 1041 2.24 76.58 -15.49
C SER A 1041 1.46 75.57 -14.61
N THR A 1042 0.90 75.83 -13.41
CA THR A 1042 0.90 76.86 -12.34
C THR A 1042 0.01 76.34 -11.19
N SER A 1043 0.19 76.90 -9.97
CA SER A 1043 -0.76 77.15 -8.86
C SER A 1043 -1.23 76.05 -7.87
N ASP A 1044 -0.87 76.29 -6.60
CA ASP A 1044 -1.64 76.34 -5.33
C ASP A 1044 -2.81 75.37 -5.04
N GLN A 1045 -2.80 74.74 -3.84
CA GLN A 1045 -3.74 75.03 -2.72
C GLN A 1045 -3.56 74.15 -1.46
N ASP A 1046 -3.87 74.77 -0.32
CA ASP A 1046 -3.93 74.30 1.08
C ASP A 1046 -5.13 73.40 1.44
N SER A 1047 -4.98 72.61 2.54
CA SER A 1047 -5.95 72.32 3.66
C SER A 1047 -5.64 70.93 4.27
N VAL A 1048 -5.20 70.72 5.52
CA VAL A 1048 -5.63 71.07 6.91
C VAL A 1048 -6.71 70.14 7.51
N PHE A 1049 -6.39 69.65 8.74
CA PHE A 1049 -7.07 68.78 9.73
C PHE A 1049 -6.66 67.28 9.73
N SER A 1050 -6.22 66.65 10.83
CA SER A 1050 -6.24 66.98 12.27
C SER A 1050 -5.25 66.12 13.10
N ASP A 1051 -4.72 66.74 14.17
CA ASP A 1051 -4.05 66.25 15.40
C ASP A 1051 -4.54 64.91 16.00
N ALA A 1052 -3.86 64.17 16.89
CA ALA A 1052 -2.50 64.04 17.41
C ALA A 1052 -2.54 62.95 18.53
N VAL A 1053 -1.60 61.99 18.60
CA VAL A 1053 -0.98 61.48 19.86
C VAL A 1053 0.36 60.80 19.50
N LYS A 1054 1.39 61.17 20.25
CA LYS A 1054 2.82 60.83 20.09
C LYS A 1054 3.18 59.39 20.53
N SER A 1055 4.01 58.73 19.74
CA SER A 1055 5.07 57.81 20.18
C SER A 1055 6.36 58.16 19.40
N PRO A 1056 7.55 58.14 20.01
CA PRO A 1056 8.78 58.57 19.33
C PRO A 1056 9.35 57.41 18.50
N SER A 1057 9.08 57.41 17.21
CA SER A 1057 9.82 56.62 16.21
C SER A 1057 10.62 57.56 15.32
N SER A 1058 11.95 57.58 15.50
CA SER A 1058 12.92 57.77 14.43
C SER A 1058 14.33 57.73 15.04
N SER A 1059 14.83 56.53 15.34
CA SER A 1059 16.28 56.33 15.28
C SER A 1059 16.67 56.43 13.82
N LEU A 1060 17.57 57.36 13.53
CA LEU A 1060 18.19 57.51 12.22
C LEU A 1060 18.64 56.14 11.70
N SER A 1061 18.26 55.79 10.47
CA SER A 1061 18.78 54.62 9.77
C SER A 1061 20.29 54.76 9.61
N GLU A 1062 21.06 54.07 10.47
CA GLU A 1062 22.47 53.82 10.20
C GLU A 1062 22.59 53.10 8.84
N PRO A 1063 23.63 53.36 8.04
CA PRO A 1063 23.85 52.60 6.81
C PRO A 1063 24.15 51.16 7.22
N ASP A 1064 23.24 50.23 6.92
CA ASP A 1064 23.43 48.83 7.28
C ASP A 1064 24.67 48.28 6.54
N TRP A 1065 25.62 47.74 7.31
CA TRP A 1065 26.75 46.98 6.76
C TRP A 1065 26.19 45.85 5.89
N VAL A 1066 26.55 45.84 4.60
CA VAL A 1066 26.12 44.84 3.64
C VAL A 1066 27.28 44.37 2.76
N ILE A 1067 27.27 43.09 2.40
CA ILE A 1067 28.27 42.48 1.54
C ILE A 1067 27.61 41.67 0.42
N SER A 1068 28.19 41.66 -0.78
CA SER A 1068 27.64 40.88 -1.90
C SER A 1068 28.30 39.51 -2.03
N PHE A 1069 27.63 38.59 -2.72
CA PHE A 1069 28.15 37.27 -3.03
C PHE A 1069 29.53 37.35 -3.72
N GLU A 1070 29.71 38.25 -4.69
CA GLU A 1070 30.96 38.38 -5.44
C GLU A 1070 32.12 38.80 -4.53
N HIS A 1071 31.87 39.63 -3.52
CA HIS A 1071 32.88 40.01 -2.53
C HIS A 1071 33.30 38.81 -1.66
N ILE A 1072 32.33 38.02 -1.21
CA ILE A 1072 32.59 36.79 -0.41
C ILE A 1072 33.37 35.78 -1.25
N LEU A 1073 32.90 35.49 -2.46
CA LEU A 1073 33.52 34.52 -3.35
C LEU A 1073 34.95 34.93 -3.72
N ALA A 1074 35.15 36.17 -4.16
CA ALA A 1074 36.47 36.67 -4.54
C ALA A 1074 37.45 36.66 -3.36
N SER A 1075 36.97 36.86 -2.12
CA SER A 1075 37.81 36.81 -0.93
C SER A 1075 38.16 35.38 -0.54
N LEU A 1076 37.21 34.44 -0.61
CA LEU A 1076 37.47 33.01 -0.33
C LEU A 1076 38.47 32.41 -1.33
N LEU A 1077 38.39 32.79 -2.61
CA LEU A 1077 39.31 32.34 -3.65
C LEU A 1077 40.76 32.87 -3.48
N THR A 1078 41.01 33.83 -2.57
CA THR A 1078 42.38 34.27 -2.29
C THR A 1078 43.18 33.30 -1.42
N GLU A 1079 42.49 32.38 -0.73
CA GLU A 1079 43.07 31.42 0.21
C GLU A 1079 43.01 29.99 -0.33
N GLN A 1080 44.18 29.42 -0.65
CA GLN A 1080 44.27 28.11 -1.32
C GLN A 1080 43.74 26.94 -0.46
N SER A 1081 43.86 27.01 0.87
CA SER A 1081 43.34 25.99 1.79
C SER A 1081 41.81 25.86 1.69
N LEU A 1082 41.10 26.99 1.57
CA LEU A 1082 39.64 27.02 1.40
C LEU A 1082 39.23 26.50 0.02
N VAL A 1083 40.00 26.85 -1.03
CA VAL A 1083 39.80 26.30 -2.38
C VAL A 1083 39.94 24.77 -2.36
N ASN A 1084 41.04 24.27 -1.79
CA ASN A 1084 41.30 22.84 -1.68
C ASN A 1084 40.21 22.10 -0.91
N PHE A 1085 39.67 22.70 0.16
CA PHE A 1085 38.58 22.10 0.93
C PHE A 1085 37.29 21.94 0.11
N PHE A 1086 36.85 23.00 -0.60
CA PHE A 1086 35.60 22.94 -1.37
C PHE A 1086 35.72 22.17 -2.69
N GLU A 1087 36.91 22.09 -3.29
CA GLU A 1087 37.19 21.31 -4.50
C GLU A 1087 37.57 19.86 -4.23
N LYS A 1088 37.74 19.47 -2.95
CA LYS A 1088 38.07 18.10 -2.56
C LYS A 1088 37.00 17.13 -3.07
N PRO A 1089 37.37 16.05 -3.81
CA PRO A 1089 36.41 15.06 -4.26
C PRO A 1089 35.85 14.29 -3.04
N LEU A 1090 34.54 14.12 -3.03
CA LEU A 1090 33.81 13.41 -1.97
C LEU A 1090 33.21 12.13 -2.55
N ASP A 1091 33.19 11.06 -1.76
CA ASP A 1091 32.66 9.77 -2.18
C ASP A 1091 31.31 9.49 -1.51
N LEU A 1092 30.22 9.59 -2.28
CA LEU A 1092 28.87 9.27 -1.81
C LEU A 1092 28.67 7.75 -1.62
N LYS A 1093 29.33 6.92 -2.42
CA LYS A 1093 29.14 5.47 -2.44
C LYS A 1093 29.43 4.85 -1.08
N CYS A 1094 30.52 5.29 -0.44
CA CYS A 1094 30.90 4.85 0.90
C CYS A 1094 29.80 5.15 1.95
N LYS A 1095 29.08 6.28 1.85
CA LYS A 1095 27.96 6.60 2.75
C LYS A 1095 26.75 5.71 2.45
N LEU A 1096 26.39 5.54 1.19
CA LEU A 1096 25.27 4.68 0.79
C LEU A 1096 25.48 3.21 1.22
N GLU A 1097 26.70 2.67 1.07
CA GLU A 1097 27.04 1.32 1.53
C GLU A 1097 26.95 1.16 3.05
N ALA A 1098 27.36 2.18 3.82
CA ALA A 1098 27.24 2.18 5.28
C ALA A 1098 25.78 2.15 5.74
N VAL A 1099 24.89 2.88 5.06
CA VAL A 1099 23.45 2.91 5.36
C VAL A 1099 22.77 1.58 5.04
N LYS A 1100 23.14 0.93 3.93
CA LYS A 1100 22.63 -0.40 3.55
C LYS A 1100 22.90 -1.48 4.62
N LEU A 1101 23.99 -1.35 5.40
CA LEU A 1101 24.35 -2.32 6.43
C LEU A 1101 23.55 -2.15 7.74
N ASN A 1102 22.95 -0.98 8.01
CA ASN A 1102 22.25 -0.74 9.27
C ASN A 1102 21.06 0.26 9.15
N PRO A 1103 20.01 -0.09 8.40
CA PRO A 1103 18.96 0.84 7.96
C PRO A 1103 18.11 1.45 9.09
N TYR A 1104 18.13 0.91 10.31
CA TYR A 1104 17.29 1.35 11.43
C TYR A 1104 18.07 1.90 12.65
N SER A 1105 19.39 2.04 12.56
CA SER A 1105 20.23 2.31 13.74
C SER A 1105 20.13 3.72 14.35
N LEU A 1106 19.62 4.71 13.61
CA LEU A 1106 19.75 6.12 14.00
C LEU A 1106 18.64 6.68 14.90
N LYS A 1107 17.57 5.92 15.19
CA LYS A 1107 16.59 6.34 16.21
C LYS A 1107 17.13 6.25 17.65
N THR A 1108 18.34 5.73 17.87
CA THR A 1108 18.92 5.56 19.21
C THR A 1108 19.38 6.84 19.91
N ASN A 1109 19.53 7.97 19.21
CA ASN A 1109 20.07 9.20 19.83
C ASN A 1109 19.07 10.37 19.97
N CYS A 1110 17.85 10.29 19.43
CA CYS A 1110 16.93 11.45 19.40
C CYS A 1110 15.76 11.40 20.40
N MET A 1111 15.58 10.35 21.20
CA MET A 1111 14.52 10.28 22.23
C MET A 1111 15.04 10.15 23.67
N GLY A 1112 16.30 10.53 23.92
CA GLY A 1112 16.98 10.37 25.20
C GLY A 1112 17.27 11.65 25.98
N THR A 1113 16.50 12.74 25.82
CA THR A 1113 16.71 13.96 26.64
C THR A 1113 15.39 14.70 26.91
N VAL A 1114 14.52 14.11 27.75
CA VAL A 1114 13.61 14.93 28.56
C VAL A 1114 14.44 15.50 29.71
N PRO A 1115 14.55 16.83 29.88
CA PRO A 1115 15.23 17.40 31.04
C PRO A 1115 14.40 17.04 32.28
N SER A 1116 14.96 16.20 33.14
CA SER A 1116 14.46 16.01 34.50
C SER A 1116 14.73 17.28 35.29
N GLY A 1117 13.76 18.19 35.30
CA GLY A 1117 13.84 19.40 36.11
C GLY A 1117 12.74 20.39 35.82
N LEU A 1118 11.59 20.23 36.49
CA LEU A 1118 10.81 21.31 37.11
C LEU A 1118 9.52 20.70 37.72
N HIS A 1119 9.68 20.02 38.84
CA HIS A 1119 8.67 19.99 39.90
C HIS A 1119 9.26 20.66 41.13
N SER A 1120 8.99 21.96 41.24
CA SER A 1120 8.83 22.70 42.50
C SER A 1120 7.82 23.80 42.26
#